data_AF-A0A8S2SXZ1-F1
#
_entry.id   AF-A0A8S2SXZ1-F1
#
_cell.length_a   1.000
_cell.length_b   1.000
_cell.length_c   1.000
_cell.angle_alpha   90.00
_cell.angle_beta   90.00
_cell.angle_gamma   90.00
#
_symmetry.space_group_name_H-M   'P 1'
#
loop_
_entity.id
_entity.type
_entity.pdbx_description
1 polymer ?
#
loop_
_entity_poly.entity_id
_entity_poly.type
_entity_poly.pdbx_seq_one_letter_code
_entity_poly.pdbx_strand_id
1 'polypeptide(L)'
;MHSPLHSIEHVAIDSSGDLGSLYNEYFDSIVQTPSRSSPRETIQIEDPVKCDLIDGSREKSQNLLALIGMRENARLNTLLNFVPRNRLTSIINHPYPIDKYTRLIYYCYTNRNEKLPRDAAAFRKLSQQKDRHTGATHIITSFSLGIGVILIIQLLPNDQIVAQVDKVLRKCVRILKGTHKATAITSNDENLMQQNTSIVVYSNMSYLTGVTSLRDVCQFINRRDESTEIFRPLAYNLNPIQLFYPEYAQTGLPCIPVESSCNRKIEEYLLQYLDTLKRLKQSLDSKETQVLSVNLEEPFYELQRRWLNLKNLYEHDVQLLKDLVNDIRHGRSDTSRVDEIISNKKIQTIYDNKVKSIVDDLHNLEHKQQWIADLIKRKFQYYNVGKFGVLQTDSELTIKEKLNLNDSYNRILCSTDHLNKNNAEKFNRLHHDLVEHNRKNPASHLTYADFSYCRFPLKDITILSSQDQPEGQKGSKERGNSSSTCDNINILLLGETGVGKSTFINALANYLIFETLDEAETSQPVVLMPVSFMITTGDHFEEHIVKFGDSDDSSNEDFSHAGQSVTQRCKSYTFQMGDTYQRKLRIIDTPGFGDTRGIEQDDMNMQHILEYINNLTHLNAICFLLKPNSARLHISFQSYLTQLFSLLDPNALNNIIFCFTSARSTFYTPGDTAPIIKTVLSSLSIGNVPFSKKNVFCFDSESFRYLVARQNKIRFDNNEKEEYEMSWKTSASESKRLIEYIRKDITVYRIDNNLQSLKHAQFTILGMVRPILETIRNSLRNLILCSKDSVNARLELDPKVISHPSTNCMLCVPYACLVGQFWVAKAIPHEIQNNHCICECSPDQHTPIHYMLNHKVVKNSSKTDRDSVNHLLVRLCRACAQFSHFLRHSTDLSSHDPFFVGLIQLITEETHLCNNYKPNDLNTKLVADLRMQQKEYDKHSDEMERKGTQKSLADIYDLINTVREYPMMREQLVAINEGQRKLMKLYECEVSRTPRKYVDISGDSS
;
A
#
# COMPACT_ATOMS: atom_id res chain seq x y z
N MET A 1 39.76 26.73 -10.39
CA MET A 1 38.97 27.38 -11.46
C MET A 1 38.00 28.34 -10.82
N HIS A 2 38.14 29.64 -11.10
CA HIS A 2 37.28 30.68 -10.54
C HIS A 2 35.86 30.54 -11.11
N SER A 3 34.85 30.40 -10.25
CA SER A 3 33.45 30.62 -10.64
C SER A 3 33.34 32.02 -11.27
N PRO A 4 32.64 32.19 -12.39
CA PRO A 4 32.50 33.50 -13.00
C PRO A 4 31.81 34.45 -12.00
N LEU A 5 32.47 35.56 -11.69
CA LEU A 5 31.94 36.69 -10.94
C LEU A 5 30.87 37.42 -11.78
N HIS A 6 29.78 36.72 -12.12
CA HIS A 6 28.73 37.23 -13.00
C HIS A 6 27.37 37.13 -12.34
N SER A 7 26.55 38.15 -12.53
CA SER A 7 25.15 38.17 -12.10
C SER A 7 24.34 37.13 -12.87
N ILE A 8 23.48 36.39 -12.19
CA ILE A 8 22.65 35.32 -12.75
C ILE A 8 21.18 35.69 -12.57
N GLU A 9 20.45 35.81 -13.68
CA GLU A 9 18.99 35.82 -13.68
C GLU A 9 18.45 34.38 -13.50
N HIS A 10 17.59 34.17 -12.52
CA HIS A 10 17.17 32.84 -12.09
C HIS A 10 15.67 32.82 -11.83
N VAL A 11 14.93 31.86 -12.39
CA VAL A 11 13.48 31.74 -12.15
C VAL A 11 13.22 31.55 -10.66
N ALA A 12 12.27 32.30 -10.09
CA ALA A 12 12.00 32.24 -8.66
C ALA A 12 11.23 30.95 -8.30
N ILE A 13 11.96 29.85 -8.06
CA ILE A 13 11.39 28.56 -7.66
C ILE A 13 10.78 28.68 -6.26
N ASP A 14 11.56 29.16 -5.29
CA ASP A 14 11.07 29.53 -3.97
C ASP A 14 10.68 31.01 -3.96
N SER A 15 9.39 31.31 -3.78
CA SER A 15 8.84 32.67 -3.76
C SER A 15 9.04 33.43 -2.44
N SER A 16 9.70 32.84 -1.45
CA SER A 16 9.94 33.46 -0.14
C SER A 16 11.13 34.43 -0.12
N GLY A 17 11.91 34.48 -1.19
CA GLY A 17 13.10 35.31 -1.30
C GLY A 17 12.77 36.80 -1.38
N ASP A 18 13.49 37.60 -0.59
CA ASP A 18 13.47 39.06 -0.65
C ASP A 18 14.86 39.62 -0.97
N LEU A 19 14.96 40.92 -1.26
CA LEU A 19 16.22 41.61 -1.49
C LEU A 19 17.18 41.40 -0.31
N GLY A 20 18.42 41.04 -0.60
CA GLY A 20 19.42 40.73 0.42
C GLY A 20 19.39 39.30 0.96
N SER A 21 18.44 38.45 0.52
CA SER A 21 18.44 37.04 0.92
C SER A 21 19.66 36.31 0.36
N LEU A 22 20.24 35.45 1.17
CA LEU A 22 21.35 34.57 0.80
C LEU A 22 20.82 33.35 0.05
N TYR A 23 21.49 32.97 -1.02
CA TYR A 23 21.04 31.93 -1.95
C TYR A 23 22.15 30.92 -2.26
N ASN A 24 21.79 29.64 -2.33
CA ASN A 24 22.65 28.56 -2.78
C ASN A 24 22.24 28.13 -4.20
N GLU A 25 23.01 28.53 -5.21
CA GLU A 25 22.73 28.23 -6.62
C GLU A 25 22.91 26.74 -6.95
N TYR A 26 23.75 26.03 -6.20
CA TYR A 26 23.95 24.60 -6.46
C TYR A 26 22.75 23.76 -6.03
N PHE A 27 22.01 24.17 -5.01
CA PHE A 27 20.83 23.43 -4.53
C PHE A 27 19.51 24.19 -4.72
N ASP A 28 19.55 25.35 -5.40
CA ASP A 28 18.43 26.25 -5.65
C ASP A 28 17.58 26.57 -4.41
N SER A 29 18.27 26.85 -3.30
CA SER A 29 17.64 27.10 -2.01
C SER A 29 17.96 28.49 -1.44
N ILE A 30 16.97 29.10 -0.79
CA ILE A 30 17.17 30.27 0.04
C ILE A 30 17.77 29.81 1.35
N VAL A 31 18.98 30.26 1.63
CA VAL A 31 19.74 29.90 2.82
C VAL A 31 19.30 30.73 4.01
N GLN A 32 19.12 32.03 3.79
CA GLN A 32 18.77 32.98 4.84
C GLN A 32 18.04 34.18 4.25
N THR A 33 16.91 34.53 4.85
CA THR A 33 16.20 35.79 4.56
C THR A 33 16.62 36.88 5.54
N PRO A 34 16.64 38.16 5.13
CA PRO A 34 17.00 39.26 6.02
C PRO A 34 16.02 39.34 7.20
N SER A 35 16.53 39.56 8.41
CA SER A 35 15.71 39.73 9.62
C SER A 35 14.91 41.04 9.69
N ARG A 36 15.18 41.98 8.78
CA ARG A 36 14.48 43.26 8.62
C ARG A 36 14.27 43.54 7.14
N SER A 37 13.23 44.28 6.80
CA SER A 37 12.94 44.66 5.42
C SER A 37 14.13 45.41 4.78
N SER A 38 14.65 44.87 3.69
CA SER A 38 15.72 45.50 2.93
C SER A 38 15.25 46.79 2.25
N PRO A 39 16.12 47.80 2.12
CA PRO A 39 15.81 48.99 1.35
C PRO A 39 15.61 48.60 -0.12
N ARG A 40 14.64 49.21 -0.78
CA ARG A 40 14.18 48.81 -2.12
C ARG A 40 13.92 50.02 -3.02
N GLU A 41 14.37 49.92 -4.27
CA GLU A 41 14.07 50.85 -5.35
C GLU A 41 13.15 50.14 -6.36
N THR A 42 11.99 50.72 -6.64
CA THR A 42 10.99 50.15 -7.56
C THR A 42 11.18 50.71 -8.97
N ILE A 43 11.31 49.83 -9.96
CA ILE A 43 11.39 50.17 -11.37
C ILE A 43 10.11 49.71 -12.07
N GLN A 44 9.49 50.63 -12.82
CA GLN A 44 8.35 50.34 -13.70
C GLN A 44 8.82 49.71 -15.01
N ILE A 45 8.03 48.79 -15.58
CA ILE A 45 8.34 48.07 -16.82
C ILE A 45 7.59 48.70 -17.99
N GLU A 46 8.27 48.93 -19.12
CA GLU A 46 7.65 49.46 -20.35
C GLU A 46 6.80 48.41 -21.09
N ASP A 47 7.31 47.18 -21.25
CA ASP A 47 6.61 46.05 -21.90
C ASP A 47 6.38 44.91 -20.90
N PRO A 48 5.31 44.96 -20.09
CA PRO A 48 5.14 44.04 -18.97
C PRO A 48 4.65 42.65 -19.37
N VAL A 49 4.16 42.43 -20.60
CA VAL A 49 3.48 41.18 -21.00
C VAL A 49 4.26 40.41 -22.07
N LYS A 50 4.60 39.15 -21.75
CA LYS A 50 5.06 38.13 -22.70
C LYS A 50 4.01 37.03 -22.82
N CYS A 51 3.61 36.67 -24.03
CA CYS A 51 2.65 35.59 -24.26
C CYS A 51 2.92 34.85 -25.56
N ASP A 52 3.20 33.55 -25.47
CA ASP A 52 3.55 32.70 -26.61
C ASP A 52 2.62 31.50 -26.70
N LEU A 53 2.14 31.20 -27.91
CA LEU A 53 1.42 29.96 -28.24
C LEU A 53 2.36 29.03 -28.97
N ILE A 54 2.51 27.83 -28.43
CA ILE A 54 3.54 26.88 -28.81
C ILE A 54 2.87 25.55 -29.17
N ASP A 55 3.29 24.99 -30.30
CA ASP A 55 2.89 23.66 -30.75
C ASP A 55 3.73 22.60 -30.02
N GLY A 56 3.06 21.59 -29.46
CA GLY A 56 3.70 20.50 -28.72
C GLY A 56 4.60 19.61 -29.57
N SER A 57 4.44 19.61 -30.90
CA SER A 57 5.33 18.89 -31.82
C SER A 57 6.71 19.53 -32.00
N ARG A 58 6.92 20.75 -31.51
CA ARG A 58 8.22 21.43 -31.60
C ARG A 58 9.20 20.86 -30.59
N GLU A 59 10.45 20.69 -30.99
CA GLU A 59 11.56 20.21 -30.13
C GLU A 59 11.66 20.98 -28.81
N LYS A 60 11.50 22.31 -28.84
CA LYS A 60 11.52 23.17 -27.65
C LYS A 60 10.41 22.85 -26.62
N SER A 61 9.37 22.13 -27.01
CA SER A 61 8.25 21.73 -26.14
C SER A 61 8.53 20.44 -25.37
N GLN A 62 9.61 19.71 -25.69
CA GLN A 62 9.95 18.46 -25.01
C GLN A 62 10.57 18.67 -23.63
N ASN A 63 11.25 19.80 -23.42
CA ASN A 63 11.76 20.20 -22.10
C ASN A 63 10.96 21.40 -21.56
N LEU A 64 9.90 21.10 -20.80
CA LEU A 64 8.98 22.09 -20.25
C LEU A 64 9.64 23.06 -19.25
N LEU A 65 10.70 22.62 -18.56
CA LEU A 65 11.44 23.48 -17.64
C LEU A 65 12.30 24.49 -18.41
N ALA A 66 12.93 24.06 -19.51
CA ALA A 66 13.66 24.96 -20.40
C ALA A 66 12.71 25.96 -21.08
N LEU A 67 11.49 25.56 -21.41
CA LEU A 67 10.45 26.41 -22.01
C LEU A 67 10.13 27.64 -21.15
N ILE A 68 10.13 27.49 -19.82
CA ILE A 68 9.89 28.60 -18.89
C ILE A 68 11.14 29.38 -18.49
N GLY A 69 12.23 29.17 -19.21
CA GLY A 69 13.48 29.91 -19.01
C GLY A 69 14.31 29.44 -17.82
N MET A 70 14.06 28.24 -17.29
CA MET A 70 14.94 27.69 -16.24
C MET A 70 16.32 27.34 -16.80
N ARG A 71 17.36 27.76 -16.09
CA ARG A 71 18.76 27.46 -16.40
C ARG A 71 19.08 25.99 -16.14
N GLU A 72 20.16 25.51 -16.75
CA GLU A 72 20.58 24.10 -16.72
C GLU A 72 20.65 23.50 -15.31
N ASN A 73 21.34 24.15 -14.37
CA ASN A 73 21.42 23.70 -12.97
C ASN A 73 20.04 23.63 -12.30
N ALA A 74 19.17 24.61 -12.57
CA ALA A 74 17.82 24.69 -12.02
C ALA A 74 16.93 23.54 -12.49
N ARG A 75 17.06 23.19 -13.77
CA ARG A 75 16.33 22.06 -14.35
C ARG A 75 16.81 20.75 -13.74
N LEU A 76 18.13 20.56 -13.64
CA LEU A 76 18.71 19.38 -13.00
C LEU A 76 18.24 19.25 -11.54
N ASN A 77 18.28 20.32 -10.76
CA ASN A 77 17.83 20.32 -9.37
C ASN A 77 16.35 20.00 -9.20
N THR A 78 15.52 20.44 -10.16
CA THR A 78 14.10 20.12 -10.21
C THR A 78 13.83 18.67 -10.60
N LEU A 79 14.58 18.14 -11.58
CA LEU A 79 14.48 16.74 -12.01
C LEU A 79 14.90 15.79 -10.88
N LEU A 80 16.01 16.09 -10.21
CA LEU A 80 16.58 15.30 -9.11
C LEU A 80 15.92 15.55 -7.74
N ASN A 81 14.81 16.29 -7.67
CA ASN A 81 14.10 16.55 -6.41
C ASN A 81 15.00 17.18 -5.31
N PHE A 82 15.97 18.03 -5.68
CA PHE A 82 16.68 18.88 -4.70
C PHE A 82 15.78 20.00 -4.18
N VAL A 83 14.83 20.45 -5.00
CA VAL A 83 13.82 21.44 -4.65
C VAL A 83 12.43 20.81 -4.80
N PRO A 84 11.46 21.12 -3.92
CA PRO A 84 10.09 20.68 -4.10
C PRO A 84 9.53 21.08 -5.47
N ARG A 85 8.85 20.15 -6.16
CA ARG A 85 8.19 20.39 -7.45
C ARG A 85 6.82 21.08 -7.25
N ASN A 86 6.83 22.36 -6.92
CA ASN A 86 5.62 23.15 -6.63
C ASN A 86 5.41 24.30 -7.64
N ARG A 87 4.16 24.74 -7.80
CA ARG A 87 3.78 25.91 -8.63
C ARG A 87 4.13 25.77 -10.12
N LEU A 88 5.13 26.49 -10.63
CA LEU A 88 5.55 26.40 -12.04
C LEU A 88 6.43 25.18 -12.30
N THR A 89 7.23 24.74 -11.32
CA THR A 89 8.11 23.57 -11.48
C THR A 89 7.34 22.25 -11.44
N SER A 90 6.11 22.25 -10.93
CA SER A 90 5.21 21.08 -10.99
C SER A 90 4.77 20.72 -12.41
N ILE A 91 5.07 21.56 -13.42
CA ILE A 91 4.84 21.23 -14.83
C ILE A 91 5.52 19.94 -15.27
N ILE A 92 6.64 19.57 -14.65
CA ILE A 92 7.32 18.31 -14.95
C ILE A 92 6.45 17.09 -14.62
N ASN A 93 5.56 17.22 -13.64
CA ASN A 93 4.62 16.19 -13.19
C ASN A 93 3.35 16.14 -14.07
N HIS A 94 3.29 16.89 -15.18
CA HIS A 94 2.17 16.77 -16.12
C HIS A 94 2.03 15.30 -16.59
N PRO A 95 0.84 14.67 -16.43
CA PRO A 95 0.70 13.21 -16.51
C PRO A 95 0.82 12.63 -17.92
N TYR A 96 0.67 13.46 -18.96
CA TYR A 96 0.63 13.02 -20.35
C TYR A 96 1.83 13.56 -21.15
N PRO A 97 2.24 12.87 -22.23
CA PRO A 97 3.32 13.35 -23.10
C PRO A 97 2.86 14.59 -23.89
N ILE A 98 3.84 15.39 -24.31
CA ILE A 98 3.61 16.55 -25.17
C ILE A 98 3.75 16.09 -26.62
N ASP A 99 2.70 16.23 -27.42
CA ASP A 99 2.67 15.75 -28.79
C ASP A 99 2.05 16.77 -29.78
N LYS A 100 1.79 16.33 -31.01
CA LYS A 100 1.19 17.16 -32.06
C LYS A 100 -0.24 17.64 -31.74
N TYR A 101 -0.92 17.01 -30.79
CA TYR A 101 -2.24 17.37 -30.28
C TYR A 101 -2.16 18.14 -28.95
N THR A 102 -0.97 18.56 -28.53
CA THR A 102 -0.80 19.45 -27.39
C THR A 102 -0.51 20.88 -27.86
N ARG A 103 -1.10 21.86 -27.17
CA ARG A 103 -0.78 23.29 -27.32
C ARG A 103 -0.39 23.85 -25.97
N LEU A 104 0.64 24.70 -25.97
CA LEU A 104 1.08 25.37 -24.76
C LEU A 104 0.89 26.88 -24.92
N ILE A 105 0.32 27.53 -23.90
CA ILE A 105 0.34 28.98 -23.80
C ILE A 105 1.22 29.35 -22.61
N TYR A 106 2.37 29.95 -22.88
CA TYR A 106 3.22 30.54 -21.85
C TYR A 106 2.91 32.03 -21.74
N TYR A 107 2.43 32.46 -20.59
CA TYR A 107 2.08 33.85 -20.28
C TYR A 107 2.89 34.33 -19.08
N CYS A 108 3.52 35.50 -19.20
CA CYS A 108 4.24 36.17 -18.13
C CYS A 108 3.85 37.64 -18.13
N TYR A 109 3.43 38.15 -16.97
CA TYR A 109 3.19 39.55 -16.72
C TYR A 109 4.06 40.05 -15.58
N THR A 110 4.96 40.98 -15.86
CA THR A 110 5.81 41.63 -14.86
C THR A 110 5.17 42.95 -14.45
N ASN A 111 4.74 43.06 -13.20
CA ASN A 111 4.17 44.28 -12.66
C ASN A 111 5.24 45.33 -12.39
N ARG A 112 6.32 44.95 -11.69
CA ARG A 112 7.43 45.83 -11.32
C ARG A 112 8.68 45.03 -11.03
N ASN A 113 9.82 45.70 -11.09
CA ASN A 113 11.08 45.18 -10.57
C ASN A 113 11.43 45.89 -9.25
N GLU A 114 11.89 45.13 -8.27
CA GLU A 114 12.45 45.65 -7.02
C GLU A 114 13.95 45.36 -7.01
N LYS A 115 14.78 46.35 -6.69
CA LYS A 115 16.24 46.20 -6.60
C LYS A 115 16.80 46.88 -5.35
N LEU A 116 17.97 46.44 -4.91
CA LEU A 116 18.74 47.15 -3.89
C LEU A 116 19.18 48.54 -4.40
N PRO A 117 19.07 49.60 -3.58
CA PRO A 117 19.55 50.93 -3.95
C PRO A 117 21.05 50.96 -4.20
N ARG A 118 21.51 51.83 -5.10
CA ARG A 118 22.95 51.97 -5.44
C ARG A 118 23.82 52.57 -4.31
N ASP A 119 23.22 53.04 -3.21
CA ASP A 119 23.93 53.71 -2.11
C ASP A 119 24.75 52.74 -1.24
N ALA A 120 26.05 53.01 -1.11
CA ALA A 120 26.98 52.27 -0.26
C ALA A 120 26.54 52.17 1.22
N ALA A 121 25.78 53.14 1.75
CA ALA A 121 25.28 53.09 3.13
C ALA A 121 24.18 52.04 3.35
N ALA A 122 23.34 51.79 2.35
CA ALA A 122 22.32 50.73 2.37
C ALA A 122 22.95 49.33 2.36
N PHE A 123 24.00 49.15 1.55
CA PHE A 123 24.80 47.92 1.52
C PHE A 123 25.51 47.65 2.86
N ARG A 124 26.06 48.70 3.51
CA ARG A 124 26.70 48.58 4.83
C ARG A 124 25.77 48.03 5.92
N LYS A 125 24.46 48.31 5.84
CA LYS A 125 23.45 47.79 6.79
C LYS A 125 23.15 46.30 6.58
N LEU A 126 23.15 45.82 5.34
CA LEU A 126 23.03 44.38 5.02
C LEU A 126 24.25 43.60 5.53
N SER A 127 25.45 44.18 5.42
CA SER A 127 26.68 43.55 5.89
C SER A 127 26.87 43.45 7.41
N GLN A 128 25.99 44.04 8.22
CA GLN A 128 26.02 43.93 9.69
C GLN A 128 25.35 42.65 10.22
N GLN A 129 24.64 41.90 9.37
CA GLN A 129 24.10 40.57 9.73
C GLN A 129 25.25 39.56 9.78
N LYS A 130 25.79 39.37 10.99
CA LYS A 130 26.88 38.43 11.28
C LYS A 130 26.32 37.03 11.51
N ASP A 131 26.26 36.21 10.48
CA ASP A 131 26.37 34.76 10.62
C ASP A 131 27.48 34.29 9.67
N ARG A 132 28.60 33.84 10.26
CA ARG A 132 29.69 33.23 9.51
C ARG A 132 29.32 31.77 9.30
N HIS A 133 29.36 31.33 8.03
CA HIS A 133 29.16 29.94 7.55
C HIS A 133 27.71 29.53 7.23
N THR A 134 27.11 30.16 6.23
CA THR A 134 25.74 29.85 5.81
C THR A 134 25.65 28.91 4.58
N GLY A 135 26.76 28.56 3.92
CA GLY A 135 26.72 27.73 2.70
C GLY A 135 26.14 28.45 1.47
N ALA A 136 25.95 29.77 1.55
CA ALA A 136 25.46 30.60 0.45
C ALA A 136 26.52 30.87 -0.61
N THR A 137 26.06 31.02 -1.85
CA THR A 137 26.90 31.29 -3.03
C THR A 137 26.62 32.68 -3.62
N HIS A 138 25.38 33.13 -3.50
CA HIS A 138 24.89 34.37 -4.09
C HIS A 138 23.99 35.13 -3.12
N ILE A 139 23.69 36.38 -3.45
CA ILE A 139 22.68 37.22 -2.79
C ILE A 139 21.66 37.72 -3.81
N ILE A 140 20.38 37.76 -3.42
CA ILE A 140 19.32 38.34 -4.24
C ILE A 140 19.45 39.86 -4.23
N THR A 141 19.76 40.45 -5.37
CA THR A 141 20.00 41.90 -5.50
C THR A 141 18.87 42.65 -6.18
N SER A 142 18.09 41.95 -7.00
CA SER A 142 16.83 42.43 -7.54
C SER A 142 15.92 41.25 -7.86
N PHE A 143 14.62 41.51 -8.01
CA PHE A 143 13.67 40.52 -8.50
C PHE A 143 12.49 41.16 -9.21
N SER A 144 11.84 40.39 -10.05
CA SER A 144 10.65 40.79 -10.80
C SER A 144 9.40 40.24 -10.13
N LEU A 145 8.42 41.09 -9.83
CA LEU A 145 7.12 40.69 -9.27
C LEU A 145 6.07 40.61 -10.37
N GLY A 146 5.29 39.53 -10.37
CA GLY A 146 4.22 39.39 -11.35
C GLY A 146 3.53 38.03 -11.38
N ILE A 147 2.92 37.74 -12.53
CA ILE A 147 2.11 36.55 -12.80
C ILE A 147 2.77 35.73 -13.90
N GLY A 148 3.12 34.48 -13.60
CA GLY A 148 3.62 33.50 -14.56
C GLY A 148 2.62 32.35 -14.68
N VAL A 149 2.24 32.01 -15.92
CA VAL A 149 1.25 30.97 -16.22
C VAL A 149 1.72 30.15 -17.41
N ILE A 150 1.58 28.83 -17.32
CA ILE A 150 1.69 27.91 -18.43
C ILE A 150 0.38 27.14 -18.52
N LEU A 151 -0.30 27.25 -19.64
CA LEU A 151 -1.46 26.42 -19.96
C LEU A 151 -0.98 25.26 -20.83
N ILE A 152 -1.23 24.03 -20.41
CA ILE A 152 -1.12 22.85 -21.27
C ILE A 152 -2.53 22.50 -21.72
N ILE A 153 -2.76 22.51 -23.03
CA ILE A 153 -4.06 22.32 -23.66
C ILE A 153 -3.96 21.05 -24.50
N GLN A 154 -4.60 19.99 -24.02
CA GLN A 154 -4.69 18.72 -24.74
C GLN A 154 -5.91 18.74 -25.67
N LEU A 155 -5.67 18.47 -26.95
CA LEU A 155 -6.70 18.43 -27.99
C LEU A 155 -7.15 16.98 -28.24
N LEU A 156 -8.39 16.81 -28.70
CA LEU A 156 -8.81 15.55 -29.30
C LEU A 156 -8.00 15.28 -30.59
N PRO A 157 -7.64 14.01 -30.87
CA PRO A 157 -6.82 13.64 -32.04
C PRO A 157 -7.63 13.71 -33.35
N ASN A 158 -7.94 14.93 -33.80
CA ASN A 158 -8.67 15.22 -35.03
C ASN A 158 -8.13 16.51 -35.68
N ASP A 159 -7.43 16.35 -36.82
CA ASP A 159 -6.73 17.44 -37.49
C ASP A 159 -7.65 18.61 -37.93
N GLN A 160 -8.91 18.33 -38.26
CA GLN A 160 -9.88 19.40 -38.62
C GLN A 160 -10.27 20.24 -37.41
N ILE A 161 -10.44 19.60 -36.24
CA ILE A 161 -10.77 20.27 -34.98
C ILE A 161 -9.58 21.07 -34.48
N VAL A 162 -8.36 20.53 -34.61
CA VAL A 162 -7.11 21.20 -34.22
C VAL A 162 -6.99 22.58 -34.89
N ALA A 163 -7.24 22.68 -36.20
CA ALA A 163 -7.17 23.95 -36.92
C ALA A 163 -8.20 24.99 -36.42
N GLN A 164 -9.41 24.54 -36.06
CA GLN A 164 -10.45 25.41 -35.50
C GLN A 164 -10.08 25.89 -34.10
N VAL A 165 -9.59 24.98 -33.24
CA VAL A 165 -9.12 25.31 -31.89
C VAL A 165 -7.93 26.26 -31.95
N ASP A 166 -6.95 26.05 -32.81
CA ASP A 166 -5.78 26.93 -32.98
C ASP A 166 -6.20 28.37 -33.33
N LYS A 167 -7.28 28.55 -34.10
CA LYS A 167 -7.84 29.86 -34.39
C LYS A 167 -8.38 30.55 -33.13
N VAL A 168 -9.05 29.79 -32.24
CA VAL A 168 -9.53 30.28 -30.94
C VAL A 168 -8.36 30.62 -30.02
N LEU A 169 -7.36 29.74 -29.90
CA LEU A 169 -6.18 29.98 -29.07
C LEU A 169 -5.42 31.24 -29.49
N ARG A 170 -5.30 31.51 -30.79
CA ARG A 170 -4.71 32.76 -31.29
C ARG A 170 -5.52 34.00 -30.89
N LYS A 171 -6.86 33.93 -30.82
CA LYS A 171 -7.69 35.01 -30.27
C LYS A 171 -7.39 35.19 -28.78
N CYS A 172 -7.29 34.11 -28.01
CA CYS A 172 -6.99 34.15 -26.58
C CYS A 172 -5.62 34.78 -26.30
N VAL A 173 -4.58 34.42 -27.06
CA VAL A 173 -3.24 35.04 -26.95
C VAL A 173 -3.30 36.54 -27.18
N ARG A 174 -4.07 36.99 -28.18
CA ARG A 174 -4.26 38.43 -28.45
C ARG A 174 -4.97 39.14 -27.30
N ILE A 175 -5.94 38.49 -26.66
CA ILE A 175 -6.62 39.01 -25.46
C ILE A 175 -5.65 39.11 -24.29
N LEU A 176 -4.87 38.05 -24.04
CA LEU A 176 -3.86 38.03 -22.98
C LEU A 176 -2.79 39.11 -23.16
N LYS A 177 -2.40 39.40 -24.42
CA LYS A 177 -1.51 40.52 -24.76
C LYS A 177 -2.15 41.91 -24.61
N GLY A 178 -3.43 42.01 -24.28
CA GLY A 178 -4.17 43.27 -24.20
C GLY A 178 -4.52 43.91 -25.56
N THR A 179 -4.26 43.21 -26.67
CA THR A 179 -4.53 43.73 -28.04
C THR A 179 -5.99 43.60 -28.47
N HIS A 180 -6.80 42.82 -27.75
CA HIS A 180 -8.23 42.64 -27.98
C HIS A 180 -8.99 42.52 -26.66
N LYS A 181 -10.27 42.93 -26.64
CA LYS A 181 -11.15 42.75 -25.47
C LYS A 181 -11.59 41.29 -25.32
N ALA A 182 -11.84 40.86 -24.07
CA ALA A 182 -12.32 39.52 -23.76
C ALA A 182 -13.65 39.14 -24.44
N THR A 183 -14.46 40.13 -24.85
CA THR A 183 -15.71 39.94 -25.61
C THR A 183 -15.49 39.39 -27.03
N ALA A 184 -14.25 39.27 -27.50
CA ALA A 184 -13.91 38.68 -28.78
C ALA A 184 -14.00 37.13 -28.81
N ILE A 185 -14.12 36.48 -27.64
CA ILE A 185 -14.43 35.04 -27.55
C ILE A 185 -15.95 34.88 -27.60
N THR A 186 -16.45 34.21 -28.63
CA THR A 186 -17.89 33.98 -28.81
C THR A 186 -18.34 32.73 -28.04
N SER A 187 -19.64 32.59 -27.77
CA SER A 187 -20.21 31.38 -27.17
C SER A 187 -19.92 30.11 -27.99
N ASN A 188 -19.79 30.24 -29.32
CA ASN A 188 -19.39 29.14 -30.19
C ASN A 188 -17.92 28.76 -30.00
N ASP A 189 -17.03 29.74 -29.81
CA ASP A 189 -15.62 29.48 -29.50
C ASP A 189 -15.51 28.76 -28.14
N GLU A 190 -16.31 29.14 -27.14
CA GLU A 190 -16.32 28.50 -25.81
C GLU A 190 -16.82 27.05 -25.88
N ASN A 191 -17.94 26.81 -26.58
CA ASN A 191 -18.46 25.46 -26.78
C ASN A 191 -17.45 24.56 -27.51
N LEU A 192 -16.79 25.09 -28.54
CA LEU A 192 -15.74 24.37 -29.26
C LEU A 192 -14.59 23.97 -28.32
N MET A 193 -14.12 24.91 -27.49
CA MET A 193 -13.05 24.63 -26.52
C MET A 193 -13.47 23.61 -25.46
N GLN A 194 -14.67 23.75 -24.89
CA GLN A 194 -15.17 22.86 -23.83
C GLN A 194 -15.39 21.42 -24.30
N GLN A 195 -15.83 21.22 -25.54
CA GLN A 195 -16.11 19.88 -26.07
C GLN A 195 -14.85 19.15 -26.55
N ASN A 196 -13.78 19.88 -26.89
CA ASN A 196 -12.66 19.31 -27.64
C ASN A 196 -11.29 19.48 -26.98
N THR A 197 -11.23 20.11 -25.80
CA THR A 197 -9.96 20.37 -25.12
C THR A 197 -10.01 20.04 -23.63
N SER A 198 -8.88 19.61 -23.09
CA SER A 198 -8.61 19.57 -21.65
C SER A 198 -7.49 20.56 -21.33
N ILE A 199 -7.66 21.36 -20.26
CA ILE A 199 -6.75 22.46 -19.92
C ILE A 199 -6.21 22.23 -18.51
N VAL A 200 -4.88 22.22 -18.39
CA VAL A 200 -4.16 22.19 -17.12
C VAL A 200 -3.36 23.48 -16.97
N VAL A 201 -3.49 24.14 -15.82
CA VAL A 201 -2.85 25.43 -15.54
C VAL A 201 -1.75 25.28 -14.50
N TYR A 202 -0.54 25.68 -14.85
CA TYR A 202 0.60 25.80 -13.94
C TYR A 202 0.90 27.27 -13.73
N SER A 203 1.04 27.71 -12.47
CA SER A 203 1.28 29.13 -12.17
C SER A 203 2.07 29.33 -10.89
N ASN A 204 2.77 30.46 -10.80
CA ASN A 204 3.36 30.94 -9.54
C ASN A 204 2.30 31.43 -8.54
N MET A 205 1.04 31.58 -8.99
CA MET A 205 -0.13 31.95 -8.20
C MET A 205 -1.00 30.71 -7.91
N SER A 206 -1.22 30.39 -6.64
CA SER A 206 -1.86 29.14 -6.19
C SER A 206 -3.36 29.02 -6.52
N TYR A 207 -4.07 30.12 -6.79
CA TYR A 207 -5.47 30.06 -7.20
C TYR A 207 -5.63 29.76 -8.70
N LEU A 208 -4.65 30.12 -9.54
CA LEU A 208 -4.72 29.85 -10.99
C LEU A 208 -4.58 28.36 -11.28
N THR A 209 -3.89 27.61 -10.43
CA THR A 209 -3.71 26.16 -10.61
C THR A 209 -5.02 25.38 -10.49
N GLY A 210 -6.08 25.94 -9.89
CA GLY A 210 -7.41 25.34 -9.84
C GLY A 210 -8.33 25.72 -11.01
N VAL A 211 -7.87 26.59 -11.91
CA VAL A 211 -8.67 27.08 -13.03
C VAL A 211 -8.57 26.09 -14.18
N THR A 212 -9.72 25.78 -14.78
CA THR A 212 -9.88 24.70 -15.77
C THR A 212 -10.53 25.19 -17.06
N SER A 213 -10.65 26.50 -17.22
CA SER A 213 -11.25 27.17 -18.36
C SER A 213 -10.35 28.30 -18.83
N LEU A 214 -10.06 28.34 -20.13
CA LEU A 214 -9.25 29.42 -20.72
C LEU A 214 -9.89 30.80 -20.54
N ARG A 215 -11.23 30.85 -20.50
CA ARG A 215 -11.99 32.08 -20.25
C ARG A 215 -11.69 32.63 -18.87
N ASP A 216 -11.73 31.78 -17.85
CA ASP A 216 -11.54 32.17 -16.46
C ASP A 216 -10.10 32.65 -16.24
N VAL A 217 -9.13 31.99 -16.88
CA VAL A 217 -7.73 32.46 -16.88
C VAL A 217 -7.62 33.84 -17.55
N CYS A 218 -8.23 34.05 -18.72
CA CYS A 218 -8.22 35.35 -19.39
C CYS A 218 -8.93 36.44 -18.59
N GLN A 219 -10.06 36.12 -17.94
CA GLN A 219 -10.80 37.06 -17.09
C GLN A 219 -10.00 37.44 -15.86
N PHE A 220 -9.38 36.47 -15.19
CA PHE A 220 -8.51 36.71 -14.04
C PHE A 220 -7.37 37.65 -14.44
N ILE A 221 -6.64 37.31 -15.51
CA ILE A 221 -5.50 38.09 -15.98
C ILE A 221 -5.92 39.52 -16.40
N ASN A 222 -7.11 39.70 -16.96
CA ASN A 222 -7.61 41.02 -17.36
C ASN A 222 -8.10 41.88 -16.18
N ARG A 223 -8.46 41.27 -15.04
CA ARG A 223 -8.84 41.98 -13.80
C ARG A 223 -7.68 42.22 -12.85
N ARG A 224 -6.44 41.96 -13.29
CA ARG A 224 -5.23 42.09 -12.46
C ARG A 224 -5.03 43.48 -11.85
N ASP A 225 -5.54 44.53 -12.50
CA ASP A 225 -5.44 45.92 -12.02
C ASP A 225 -6.48 46.26 -10.95
N GLU A 226 -7.51 45.43 -10.78
CA GLU A 226 -8.60 45.57 -9.79
C GLU A 226 -8.36 44.70 -8.53
N SER A 227 -7.33 43.86 -8.55
CA SER A 227 -7.04 42.86 -7.52
C SER A 227 -6.26 43.45 -6.34
N THR A 228 -6.64 43.09 -5.11
CA THR A 228 -5.93 43.42 -3.87
C THR A 228 -4.80 42.43 -3.55
N GLU A 229 -4.49 41.49 -4.44
CA GLU A 229 -3.56 40.40 -4.18
C GLU A 229 -2.08 40.77 -4.31
N ILE A 230 -1.24 40.06 -3.56
CA ILE A 230 0.21 40.24 -3.53
C ILE A 230 0.83 39.46 -4.70
N PHE A 231 1.36 40.18 -5.70
CA PHE A 231 2.21 39.60 -6.76
C PHE A 231 3.39 38.83 -6.15
N ARG A 232 3.80 37.74 -6.82
CA ARG A 232 4.91 36.90 -6.37
C ARG A 232 6.15 37.08 -7.23
N PRO A 233 7.35 36.80 -6.71
CA PRO A 233 8.57 36.77 -7.53
C PRO A 233 8.41 35.84 -8.75
N LEU A 234 8.87 36.32 -9.90
CA LEU A 234 8.97 35.60 -11.18
C LEU A 234 10.41 35.13 -11.42
N ALA A 235 11.36 36.02 -11.16
CA ALA A 235 12.79 35.77 -11.31
C ALA A 235 13.60 36.61 -10.30
N TYR A 236 14.71 36.05 -9.84
CA TYR A 236 15.74 36.67 -9.01
C TYR A 236 16.96 37.03 -9.86
N ASN A 237 17.56 38.19 -9.62
CA ASN A 237 18.93 38.48 -10.05
C ASN A 237 19.87 38.25 -8.88
N LEU A 238 20.63 37.17 -9.00
CA LEU A 238 21.60 36.67 -8.05
C LEU A 238 22.97 37.26 -8.37
N ASN A 239 23.61 37.92 -7.41
CA ASN A 239 25.01 38.34 -7.54
C ASN A 239 25.90 37.51 -6.62
N PRO A 240 27.14 37.20 -7.04
CA PRO A 240 28.09 36.45 -6.21
C PRO A 240 28.24 37.08 -4.82
N ILE A 241 28.17 36.26 -3.77
CA ILE A 241 28.20 36.75 -2.38
C ILE A 241 29.52 37.48 -2.07
N GLN A 242 30.61 37.12 -2.74
CA GLN A 242 31.94 37.71 -2.57
C GLN A 242 31.99 39.19 -2.97
N LEU A 243 31.07 39.65 -3.84
CA LEU A 243 30.97 41.08 -4.20
C LEU A 243 30.52 41.95 -3.02
N PHE A 244 29.79 41.36 -2.06
CA PHE A 244 29.24 42.04 -0.89
C PHE A 244 30.01 41.72 0.38
N TYR A 245 30.62 40.54 0.46
CA TYR A 245 31.38 40.05 1.60
C TYR A 245 32.73 39.49 1.13
N PRO A 246 33.77 40.34 0.99
CA PRO A 246 35.08 39.93 0.50
C PRO A 246 35.74 38.80 1.31
N GLU A 247 35.41 38.67 2.60
CA GLU A 247 35.88 37.55 3.44
C GLU A 247 35.49 36.16 2.91
N TYR A 248 34.38 36.05 2.17
CA TYR A 248 33.94 34.79 1.54
C TYR A 248 34.83 34.39 0.35
N ALA A 249 35.69 35.28 -0.15
CA ALA A 249 36.68 34.91 -1.15
C ALA A 249 37.82 34.05 -0.57
N GLN A 250 38.04 34.10 0.75
CA GLN A 250 39.12 33.38 1.43
C GLN A 250 38.73 31.98 1.91
N THR A 251 37.43 31.70 2.08
CA THR A 251 36.92 30.44 2.65
C THR A 251 36.76 29.30 1.65
N GLY A 252 36.96 29.54 0.36
CA GLY A 252 36.61 28.60 -0.71
C GLY A 252 35.10 28.48 -0.93
N LEU A 253 34.69 27.98 -2.11
CA LEU A 253 33.28 27.67 -2.37
C LEU A 253 32.92 26.36 -1.65
N PRO A 254 31.76 26.27 -0.99
CA PRO A 254 31.34 25.07 -0.27
C PRO A 254 31.05 23.87 -1.19
N CYS A 255 30.77 24.12 -2.47
CA CYS A 255 30.47 23.08 -3.45
C CYS A 255 31.10 23.38 -4.83
N ILE A 256 31.31 22.32 -5.60
CA ILE A 256 31.83 22.30 -6.96
C ILE A 256 30.65 22.24 -7.95
N PRO A 257 30.62 23.08 -9.01
CA PRO A 257 29.61 22.96 -10.07
C PRO A 257 29.76 21.63 -10.80
N VAL A 258 28.63 21.01 -11.15
CA VAL A 258 28.64 19.87 -12.07
C VAL A 258 28.87 20.37 -13.49
N GLU A 259 29.70 19.68 -14.26
CA GLU A 259 29.99 20.05 -15.66
C GLU A 259 28.71 20.01 -16.53
N SER A 260 28.52 21.02 -17.41
CA SER A 260 27.35 21.08 -18.30
C SER A 260 27.18 19.85 -19.20
N SER A 261 28.29 19.22 -19.62
CA SER A 261 28.23 17.96 -20.38
C SER A 261 27.56 16.85 -19.56
N CYS A 262 27.89 16.73 -18.28
CA CYS A 262 27.33 15.77 -17.34
C CYS A 262 25.87 16.09 -17.02
N ASN A 263 25.55 17.37 -16.74
CA ASN A 263 24.17 17.81 -16.50
C ASN A 263 23.23 17.45 -17.65
N ARG A 264 23.66 17.72 -18.89
CA ARG A 264 22.87 17.42 -20.08
C ARG A 264 22.61 15.93 -20.25
N LYS A 265 23.61 15.08 -20.01
CA LYS A 265 23.45 13.61 -20.04
C LYS A 265 22.38 13.14 -19.06
N ILE A 266 22.42 13.63 -17.81
CA ILE A 266 21.44 13.28 -16.78
C ILE A 266 20.05 13.78 -17.18
N GLU A 267 19.95 15.02 -17.65
CA GLU A 267 18.69 15.63 -18.10
C GLU A 267 18.06 14.84 -19.27
N GLU A 268 18.84 14.49 -20.29
CA GLU A 268 18.39 13.68 -21.43
C GLU A 268 17.93 12.29 -21.00
N TYR A 269 18.71 11.60 -20.15
CA TYR A 269 18.36 10.28 -19.60
C TYR A 269 17.01 10.33 -18.88
N LEU A 270 16.85 11.22 -17.90
CA LEU A 270 15.63 11.29 -17.09
C LEU A 270 14.41 11.68 -17.92
N LEU A 271 14.54 12.66 -18.82
CA LEU A 271 13.42 13.10 -19.67
C LEU A 271 12.97 12.01 -20.65
N GLN A 272 13.89 11.21 -21.19
CA GLN A 272 13.55 10.09 -22.09
C GLN A 272 12.71 9.02 -21.39
N TYR A 273 13.11 8.57 -20.19
CA TYR A 273 12.34 7.57 -19.43
C TYR A 273 11.03 8.13 -18.92
N LEU A 274 11.01 9.38 -18.48
CA LEU A 274 9.78 10.05 -18.06
C LEU A 274 8.77 10.15 -19.21
N ASP A 275 9.20 10.48 -20.43
CA ASP A 275 8.32 10.48 -21.61
C ASP A 275 7.76 9.09 -21.91
N THR A 276 8.61 8.05 -21.81
CA THR A 276 8.20 6.65 -22.00
C THR A 276 7.11 6.24 -21.00
N LEU A 277 7.29 6.56 -19.71
CA LEU A 277 6.31 6.31 -18.66
C LEU A 277 4.97 7.03 -18.92
N LYS A 278 5.03 8.29 -19.37
CA LYS A 278 3.84 9.11 -19.69
C LYS A 278 3.08 8.54 -20.88
N ARG A 279 3.76 8.13 -21.95
CA ARG A 279 3.13 7.46 -23.11
C ARG A 279 2.44 6.17 -22.70
N LEU A 280 3.10 5.35 -21.87
CA LEU A 280 2.53 4.10 -21.41
C LEU A 280 1.29 4.33 -20.53
N LYS A 281 1.34 5.32 -19.63
CA LYS A 281 0.18 5.72 -18.82
C LYS A 281 -0.99 6.21 -19.67
N GLN A 282 -0.71 7.07 -20.65
CA GLN A 282 -1.71 7.56 -21.59
C GLN A 282 -2.39 6.41 -22.35
N SER A 283 -1.60 5.43 -22.80
CA SER A 283 -2.13 4.24 -23.49
C SER A 283 -3.07 3.47 -22.57
N LEU A 284 -2.64 3.15 -21.34
CA LEU A 284 -3.47 2.47 -20.34
C LEU A 284 -4.77 3.23 -20.07
N ASP A 285 -4.70 4.52 -19.76
CA ASP A 285 -5.86 5.35 -19.43
C ASP A 285 -6.86 5.44 -20.59
N SER A 286 -6.35 5.58 -21.81
CA SER A 286 -7.21 5.67 -23.00
C SER A 286 -8.01 4.39 -23.27
N LYS A 287 -7.52 3.25 -22.76
CA LYS A 287 -8.11 1.92 -22.99
C LYS A 287 -8.86 1.38 -21.78
N GLU A 288 -8.69 1.98 -20.61
CA GLU A 288 -9.30 1.57 -19.34
C GLU A 288 -10.81 1.35 -19.47
N THR A 289 -11.56 2.36 -19.93
CA THR A 289 -13.03 2.24 -20.04
C THR A 289 -13.44 1.13 -21.02
N GLN A 290 -12.65 0.90 -22.07
CA GLN A 290 -12.94 -0.11 -23.09
C GLN A 290 -12.69 -1.53 -22.54
N VAL A 291 -11.54 -1.75 -21.90
CA VAL A 291 -11.15 -3.05 -21.34
C VAL A 291 -12.00 -3.43 -20.12
N LEU A 292 -12.24 -2.49 -19.21
CA LEU A 292 -13.02 -2.73 -17.99
C LEU A 292 -14.50 -3.04 -18.27
N SER A 293 -15.03 -2.60 -19.42
CA SER A 293 -16.43 -2.86 -19.80
C SER A 293 -16.77 -4.35 -20.04
N VAL A 294 -15.76 -5.23 -20.16
CA VAL A 294 -15.94 -6.63 -20.62
C VAL A 294 -15.42 -7.67 -19.61
N ASN A 295 -15.47 -7.36 -18.31
CA ASN A 295 -15.03 -8.27 -17.22
C ASN A 295 -13.53 -8.65 -17.25
N LEU A 296 -12.66 -7.79 -17.80
CA LEU A 296 -11.19 -7.95 -17.81
C LEU A 296 -10.48 -7.04 -16.79
N GLU A 297 -11.15 -6.74 -15.67
CA GLU A 297 -10.62 -5.89 -14.59
C GLU A 297 -9.28 -6.38 -14.04
N GLU A 298 -9.20 -7.62 -13.56
CA GLU A 298 -7.98 -8.12 -12.91
C GLU A 298 -6.74 -8.12 -13.82
N PRO A 299 -6.79 -8.63 -15.07
CA PRO A 299 -5.64 -8.55 -15.98
C PRO A 299 -5.22 -7.10 -16.29
N PHE A 300 -6.19 -6.19 -16.40
CA PHE A 300 -5.90 -4.77 -16.64
C PHE A 300 -5.26 -4.10 -15.41
N TYR A 301 -5.73 -4.42 -14.20
CA TYR A 301 -5.11 -3.95 -12.96
C TYR A 301 -3.67 -4.45 -12.81
N GLU A 302 -3.36 -5.66 -13.26
CA GLU A 302 -1.99 -6.16 -13.26
C GLU A 302 -1.08 -5.33 -14.19
N LEU A 303 -1.58 -4.87 -15.35
CA LEU A 303 -0.83 -3.95 -16.20
C LEU A 303 -0.60 -2.59 -15.54
N GLN A 304 -1.60 -2.05 -14.84
CA GLN A 304 -1.45 -0.82 -14.05
C GLN A 304 -0.42 -0.99 -12.93
N ARG A 305 -0.42 -2.14 -12.25
CA ARG A 305 0.57 -2.50 -11.22
C ARG A 305 1.99 -2.56 -11.80
N ARG A 306 2.16 -3.20 -12.95
CA ARG A 306 3.45 -3.30 -13.63
C ARG A 306 3.95 -1.94 -14.13
N TRP A 307 3.06 -1.05 -14.58
CA TRP A 307 3.41 0.33 -14.88
C TRP A 307 3.86 1.10 -13.63
N LEU A 308 3.20 0.90 -12.49
CA LEU A 308 3.62 1.52 -11.22
C LEU A 308 5.02 1.04 -10.81
N ASN A 309 5.31 -0.26 -10.95
CA ASN A 309 6.65 -0.80 -10.70
C ASN A 309 7.72 -0.17 -11.60
N LEU A 310 7.41 0.12 -12.87
CA LEU A 310 8.31 0.85 -13.77
C LEU A 310 8.52 2.30 -13.32
N LYS A 311 7.47 2.96 -12.83
CA LYS A 311 7.58 4.31 -12.29
C LYS A 311 8.50 4.37 -11.06
N ASN A 312 8.39 3.38 -10.16
CA ASN A 312 9.27 3.32 -8.98
C ASN A 312 10.73 3.07 -9.35
N LEU A 313 11.00 2.28 -10.40
CA LEU A 313 12.36 2.14 -10.91
C LEU A 313 12.92 3.49 -11.37
N TYR A 314 12.09 4.30 -12.03
CA TYR A 314 12.50 5.63 -12.48
C TYR A 314 12.80 6.56 -11.30
N GLU A 315 11.96 6.57 -10.27
CA GLU A 315 12.20 7.40 -9.08
C GLU A 315 13.42 6.90 -8.26
N HIS A 316 13.68 5.59 -8.23
CA HIS A 316 14.94 5.05 -7.71
C HIS A 316 16.17 5.58 -8.48
N ASP A 317 16.12 5.59 -9.81
CA ASP A 317 17.21 6.16 -10.63
C ASP A 317 17.39 7.67 -10.37
N VAL A 318 16.29 8.41 -10.21
CA VAL A 318 16.30 9.83 -9.83
C VAL A 318 17.02 10.01 -8.49
N GLN A 319 16.73 9.17 -7.49
CA GLN A 319 17.35 9.24 -6.17
C GLN A 319 18.84 8.87 -6.21
N LEU A 320 19.21 7.83 -6.95
CA LEU A 320 20.61 7.42 -7.10
C LEU A 320 21.45 8.51 -7.79
N LEU A 321 20.90 9.13 -8.85
CA LEU A 321 21.53 10.26 -9.52
C LEU A 321 21.58 11.52 -8.64
N LYS A 322 20.57 11.75 -7.80
CA LYS A 322 20.56 12.84 -6.81
C LYS A 322 21.71 12.68 -5.81
N ASP A 323 21.88 11.50 -5.25
CA ASP A 323 22.94 11.21 -4.29
C ASP A 323 24.33 11.35 -4.93
N LEU A 324 24.49 10.85 -6.16
CA LEU A 324 25.75 11.01 -6.89
C LEU A 324 26.05 12.48 -7.22
N VAL A 325 25.08 13.26 -7.69
CA VAL A 325 25.24 14.70 -7.93
C VAL A 325 25.59 15.45 -6.65
N ASN A 326 24.99 15.05 -5.52
CA ASN A 326 25.34 15.60 -4.22
C ASN A 326 26.80 15.30 -3.85
N ASP A 327 27.28 14.09 -4.08
CA ASP A 327 28.67 13.71 -3.84
C ASP A 327 29.67 14.43 -4.75
N ILE A 328 29.34 14.59 -6.03
CA ILE A 328 30.14 15.38 -6.99
C ILE A 328 30.27 16.83 -6.50
N ARG A 329 29.15 17.44 -6.09
CA ARG A 329 29.14 18.82 -5.56
C ARG A 329 30.00 18.99 -4.31
N HIS A 330 30.13 17.96 -3.48
CA HIS A 330 30.98 17.98 -2.28
C HIS A 330 32.41 17.50 -2.54
N GLY A 331 32.77 17.18 -3.79
CA GLY A 331 34.10 16.65 -4.14
C GLY A 331 34.37 15.24 -3.62
N ARG A 332 33.33 14.48 -3.25
CA ARG A 332 33.42 13.08 -2.81
C ARG A 332 33.39 12.09 -3.99
N SER A 333 33.00 12.54 -5.17
CA SER A 333 32.94 11.74 -6.38
C SER A 333 33.22 12.57 -7.63
N ASP A 334 33.30 11.92 -8.79
CA ASP A 334 33.56 12.54 -10.08
C ASP A 334 32.43 12.30 -11.09
N THR A 335 32.46 13.05 -12.19
CA THR A 335 31.45 12.98 -13.26
C THR A 335 31.51 11.70 -14.08
N SER A 336 32.57 10.88 -13.97
CA SER A 336 32.71 9.64 -14.75
C SER A 336 31.76 8.55 -14.28
N ARG A 337 31.41 8.51 -12.99
CA ARG A 337 30.42 7.57 -12.43
C ARG A 337 29.00 7.77 -12.96
N VAL A 338 28.69 8.96 -13.46
CA VAL A 338 27.40 9.22 -14.12
C VAL A 338 27.27 8.36 -15.38
N ASP A 339 28.37 8.16 -16.11
CA ASP A 339 28.37 7.32 -17.31
C ASP A 339 28.17 5.83 -16.96
N GLU A 340 28.60 5.38 -15.78
CA GLU A 340 28.35 3.99 -15.31
C GLU A 340 26.86 3.71 -15.10
N ILE A 341 26.11 4.69 -14.57
CA ILE A 341 24.67 4.58 -14.33
C ILE A 341 23.91 4.69 -15.65
N ILE A 342 24.18 5.75 -16.41
CA ILE A 342 23.44 6.07 -17.65
C ILE A 342 23.74 5.04 -18.75
N SER A 343 24.99 4.58 -18.88
CA SER A 343 25.42 3.63 -19.92
C SER A 343 25.26 2.17 -19.52
N ASN A 344 24.59 1.89 -18.39
CA ASN A 344 24.36 0.52 -17.95
C ASN A 344 23.36 -0.19 -18.88
N LYS A 345 23.89 -0.83 -19.93
CA LYS A 345 23.10 -1.57 -20.93
C LYS A 345 22.18 -2.63 -20.30
N LYS A 346 22.53 -3.21 -19.14
CA LYS A 346 21.67 -4.19 -18.46
C LYS A 346 20.42 -3.53 -17.91
N ILE A 347 20.54 -2.36 -17.29
CA ILE A 347 19.39 -1.60 -16.76
C ILE A 347 18.48 -1.12 -17.90
N GLN A 348 19.06 -0.56 -18.97
CA GLN A 348 18.27 -0.14 -20.14
C GLN A 348 17.49 -1.32 -20.76
N THR A 349 18.15 -2.48 -20.92
CA THR A 349 17.50 -3.70 -21.42
C THR A 349 16.36 -4.16 -20.51
N ILE A 350 16.51 -4.02 -19.19
CA ILE A 350 15.44 -4.36 -18.23
C ILE A 350 14.24 -3.42 -18.40
N TYR A 351 14.47 -2.11 -18.51
CA TYR A 351 13.40 -1.14 -18.76
C TYR A 351 12.67 -1.44 -20.07
N ASP A 352 13.42 -1.59 -21.17
CA ASP A 352 12.86 -1.83 -22.50
C ASP A 352 12.03 -3.12 -22.53
N ASN A 353 12.52 -4.19 -21.91
CA ASN A 353 11.78 -5.46 -21.81
C ASN A 353 10.49 -5.32 -20.99
N LYS A 354 10.54 -4.60 -19.86
CA LYS A 354 9.35 -4.36 -19.03
C LYS A 354 8.32 -3.49 -19.74
N VAL A 355 8.75 -2.42 -20.39
CA VAL A 355 7.88 -1.54 -21.21
C VAL A 355 7.25 -2.35 -22.34
N LYS A 356 8.06 -3.06 -23.13
CA LYS A 356 7.58 -3.88 -24.23
C LYS A 356 6.55 -4.91 -23.76
N SER A 357 6.82 -5.60 -22.66
CA SER A 357 5.89 -6.60 -22.14
C SER A 357 4.56 -6.01 -21.70
N ILE A 358 4.52 -4.81 -21.12
CA ILE A 358 3.23 -4.14 -20.79
C ILE A 358 2.49 -3.74 -22.07
N VAL A 359 3.20 -3.22 -23.08
CA VAL A 359 2.61 -2.84 -24.37
C VAL A 359 2.03 -4.05 -25.11
N ASP A 360 2.76 -5.16 -25.13
CA ASP A 360 2.34 -6.41 -25.77
C ASP A 360 1.09 -6.98 -25.08
N ASP A 361 1.08 -7.01 -23.75
CA ASP A 361 -0.06 -7.51 -22.98
C ASP A 361 -1.28 -6.58 -23.07
N LEU A 362 -1.07 -5.27 -23.15
CA LEU A 362 -2.15 -4.32 -23.42
C LEU A 362 -2.80 -4.60 -24.79
N HIS A 363 -1.99 -4.80 -25.84
CA HIS A 363 -2.51 -5.22 -27.16
C HIS A 363 -3.22 -6.58 -27.10
N ASN A 364 -2.71 -7.53 -26.32
CA ASN A 364 -3.38 -8.83 -26.13
C ASN A 364 -4.76 -8.67 -25.48
N LEU A 365 -4.90 -7.77 -24.50
CA LEU A 365 -6.19 -7.46 -23.89
C LEU A 365 -7.14 -6.76 -24.88
N GLU A 366 -6.64 -5.87 -25.73
CA GLU A 366 -7.44 -5.25 -26.79
C GLU A 366 -7.96 -6.29 -27.80
N HIS A 367 -7.10 -7.21 -28.24
CA HIS A 367 -7.51 -8.31 -29.10
C HIS A 367 -8.51 -9.25 -28.41
N LYS A 368 -8.33 -9.51 -27.11
CA LYS A 368 -9.29 -10.28 -26.31
C LYS A 368 -10.64 -9.58 -26.26
N GLN A 369 -10.66 -8.27 -26.06
CA GLN A 369 -11.89 -7.49 -26.05
C GLN A 369 -12.64 -7.61 -27.37
N GLN A 370 -11.95 -7.50 -28.51
CA GLN A 370 -12.54 -7.69 -29.84
C GLN A 370 -13.11 -9.09 -30.00
N TRP A 371 -12.37 -10.11 -29.55
CA TRP A 371 -12.82 -11.50 -29.56
C TRP A 371 -14.09 -11.69 -28.72
N ILE A 372 -14.16 -11.10 -27.52
CA ILE A 372 -15.35 -11.18 -26.67
C ILE A 372 -16.54 -10.46 -27.31
N ALA A 373 -16.32 -9.30 -27.94
CA ALA A 373 -17.38 -8.61 -28.67
C ALA A 373 -17.96 -9.49 -29.80
N ASP A 374 -17.11 -10.27 -30.49
CA ASP A 374 -17.55 -11.22 -31.50
C ASP A 374 -18.26 -12.45 -30.91
N LEU A 375 -17.84 -12.94 -29.73
CA LEU A 375 -18.57 -13.98 -28.99
C LEU A 375 -19.99 -13.51 -28.63
N ILE A 376 -20.12 -12.27 -28.14
CA ILE A 376 -21.41 -11.67 -27.79
C ILE A 376 -22.31 -11.54 -29.02
N LYS A 377 -21.77 -11.10 -30.18
CA LYS A 377 -22.53 -11.09 -31.45
C LYS A 377 -23.02 -12.49 -31.86
N ARG A 378 -22.27 -13.54 -31.50
CA ARG A 378 -22.63 -14.95 -31.71
C ARG A 378 -23.55 -15.51 -30.61
N LYS A 379 -24.13 -14.67 -29.76
CA LYS A 379 -25.03 -15.01 -28.64
C LYS A 379 -24.39 -15.77 -27.48
N PHE A 380 -23.07 -15.71 -27.33
CA PHE A 380 -22.40 -16.20 -26.12
C PHE A 380 -22.38 -15.13 -25.03
N GLN A 381 -22.63 -15.54 -23.78
CA GLN A 381 -22.21 -14.79 -22.61
C GLN A 381 -20.73 -15.08 -22.32
N TYR A 382 -19.97 -14.08 -21.87
CA TYR A 382 -18.55 -14.23 -21.57
C TYR A 382 -18.29 -14.15 -20.06
N TYR A 383 -17.68 -15.20 -19.50
CA TYR A 383 -17.25 -15.28 -18.10
C TYR A 383 -15.73 -15.39 -18.02
N ASN A 384 -15.10 -14.43 -17.36
CA ASN A 384 -13.73 -14.58 -16.88
C ASN A 384 -13.76 -15.43 -15.60
N VAL A 385 -13.24 -16.67 -15.68
CA VAL A 385 -13.32 -17.65 -14.58
C VAL A 385 -12.50 -17.21 -13.36
N GLY A 386 -11.46 -16.39 -13.54
CA GLY A 386 -10.67 -15.81 -12.45
C GLY A 386 -11.53 -15.08 -11.41
N LYS A 387 -12.62 -14.42 -11.84
CA LYS A 387 -13.55 -13.68 -10.96
C LYS A 387 -14.36 -14.56 -10.01
N PHE A 388 -14.40 -15.87 -10.22
CA PHE A 388 -15.24 -16.80 -9.46
C PHE A 388 -14.46 -17.58 -8.39
N GLY A 389 -13.19 -17.21 -8.14
CA GLY A 389 -12.39 -17.79 -7.06
C GLY A 389 -12.11 -19.28 -7.28
N VAL A 390 -11.94 -19.69 -8.54
CA VAL A 390 -11.60 -21.06 -8.90
C VAL A 390 -10.14 -21.33 -8.52
N LEU A 391 -9.93 -22.31 -7.64
CA LEU A 391 -8.64 -22.76 -7.16
C LEU A 391 -8.11 -23.90 -8.04
N GLN A 392 -6.79 -24.07 -8.05
CA GLN A 392 -6.13 -25.16 -8.78
C GLN A 392 -6.59 -26.56 -8.30
N THR A 393 -7.03 -26.66 -7.05
CA THR A 393 -7.50 -27.90 -6.40
C THR A 393 -9.00 -28.13 -6.50
N ASP A 394 -9.77 -27.21 -7.10
CA ASP A 394 -11.21 -27.37 -7.19
C ASP A 394 -11.58 -28.56 -8.08
N SER A 395 -12.59 -29.34 -7.66
CA SER A 395 -13.17 -30.37 -8.51
C SER A 395 -14.03 -29.75 -9.62
N GLU A 396 -14.25 -30.47 -10.72
CA GLU A 396 -15.14 -30.02 -11.79
C GLU A 396 -16.56 -29.69 -11.28
N LEU A 397 -17.02 -30.40 -10.25
CA LEU A 397 -18.29 -30.16 -9.57
C LEU A 397 -18.28 -28.81 -8.81
N THR A 398 -17.21 -28.55 -8.08
CA THR A 398 -16.99 -27.29 -7.34
C THR A 398 -16.88 -26.09 -8.28
N ILE A 399 -16.26 -26.27 -9.45
CA ILE A 399 -16.19 -25.24 -10.49
C ILE A 399 -17.59 -24.95 -11.05
N LYS A 400 -18.41 -26.00 -11.27
CA LYS A 400 -19.81 -25.84 -11.69
C LYS A 400 -20.65 -25.08 -10.66
N GLU A 401 -20.45 -25.34 -9.37
CA GLU A 401 -21.11 -24.60 -8.29
C GLU A 401 -20.66 -23.13 -8.24
N LYS A 402 -19.34 -22.87 -8.31
CA LYS A 402 -18.76 -21.52 -8.26
C LYS A 402 -19.18 -20.63 -9.43
N LEU A 403 -19.31 -21.21 -10.61
CA LEU A 403 -19.81 -20.51 -11.80
C LEU A 403 -21.35 -20.38 -11.81
N ASN A 404 -22.05 -20.88 -10.79
CA ASN A 404 -23.50 -20.86 -10.61
C ASN A 404 -24.27 -21.62 -11.72
N LEU A 405 -23.80 -22.83 -12.04
CA LEU A 405 -24.22 -23.61 -13.22
C LEU A 405 -25.36 -24.62 -12.98
N ASN A 406 -26.15 -24.42 -11.92
CA ASN A 406 -27.22 -25.34 -11.55
C ASN A 406 -28.47 -25.25 -12.43
N ASP A 407 -28.41 -24.48 -13.52
CA ASP A 407 -29.50 -24.38 -14.50
C ASP A 407 -29.26 -25.37 -15.66
N SER A 408 -30.21 -26.29 -15.85
CA SER A 408 -30.23 -27.30 -16.93
C SER A 408 -30.18 -26.71 -18.35
N TYR A 409 -30.43 -25.40 -18.48
CA TYR A 409 -30.43 -24.69 -19.76
C TYR A 409 -29.08 -24.05 -20.13
N ASN A 410 -28.08 -24.03 -19.25
CA ASN A 410 -26.76 -23.47 -19.56
C ASN A 410 -25.87 -24.49 -20.28
N ARG A 411 -25.24 -24.08 -21.39
CA ARG A 411 -24.23 -24.85 -22.12
C ARG A 411 -22.95 -24.04 -22.20
N ILE A 412 -21.87 -24.57 -21.64
CA ILE A 412 -20.65 -23.80 -21.43
C ILE A 412 -19.49 -24.39 -22.19
N LEU A 413 -18.88 -23.56 -23.02
CA LEU A 413 -17.62 -23.85 -23.67
C LEU A 413 -16.49 -23.29 -22.82
N CYS A 414 -15.67 -24.17 -22.26
CA CYS A 414 -14.53 -23.82 -21.44
C CYS A 414 -13.26 -23.80 -22.29
N SER A 415 -12.44 -22.77 -22.14
CA SER A 415 -11.18 -22.64 -22.87
C SER A 415 -10.12 -21.95 -22.02
N THR A 416 -8.88 -22.43 -22.11
CA THR A 416 -7.67 -21.76 -21.59
C THR A 416 -6.94 -20.94 -22.65
N ASP A 417 -7.43 -20.96 -23.89
CA ASP A 417 -6.76 -20.27 -24.99
C ASP A 417 -6.98 -18.76 -24.89
N HIS A 418 -5.90 -18.06 -24.54
CA HIS A 418 -5.91 -16.61 -24.30
C HIS A 418 -6.44 -15.82 -25.50
N LEU A 419 -6.27 -16.28 -26.75
CA LEU A 419 -6.80 -15.59 -27.95
C LEU A 419 -7.51 -16.56 -28.92
N ASN A 420 -7.81 -17.77 -28.49
CA ASN A 420 -8.30 -18.86 -29.34
C ASN A 420 -7.42 -19.14 -30.58
N LYS A 421 -6.09 -18.95 -30.46
CA LYS A 421 -5.14 -19.12 -31.58
C LYS A 421 -4.75 -20.58 -31.82
N ASN A 422 -4.67 -21.39 -30.76
CA ASN A 422 -4.19 -22.76 -30.82
C ASN A 422 -5.32 -23.77 -31.04
N ASN A 423 -6.55 -23.42 -30.66
CA ASN A 423 -7.71 -24.32 -30.70
C ASN A 423 -8.84 -23.85 -31.65
N ALA A 424 -8.56 -22.95 -32.60
CA ALA A 424 -9.56 -22.32 -33.46
C ALA A 424 -10.47 -23.31 -34.20
N GLU A 425 -9.92 -24.37 -34.80
CA GLU A 425 -10.71 -25.39 -35.51
C GLU A 425 -11.60 -26.20 -34.59
N LYS A 426 -11.11 -26.54 -33.39
CA LYS A 426 -11.85 -27.29 -32.38
C LYS A 426 -12.95 -26.43 -31.77
N PHE A 427 -12.66 -25.16 -31.50
CA PHE A 427 -13.64 -24.16 -31.09
C PHE A 427 -14.74 -24.02 -32.15
N ASN A 428 -14.40 -23.85 -33.44
CA ASN A 428 -15.37 -23.66 -34.51
C ASN A 428 -16.32 -24.87 -34.65
N ARG A 429 -15.79 -26.10 -34.51
CA ARG A 429 -16.61 -27.33 -34.49
C ARG A 429 -17.58 -27.35 -33.31
N LEU A 430 -17.07 -27.20 -32.07
CA LEU A 430 -17.90 -27.23 -30.86
C LEU A 430 -18.91 -26.07 -30.81
N HIS A 431 -18.52 -24.90 -31.31
CA HIS A 431 -19.40 -23.76 -31.50
C HIS A 431 -20.54 -24.09 -32.48
N HIS A 432 -20.23 -24.67 -33.65
CA HIS A 432 -21.25 -25.06 -34.63
C HIS A 432 -22.25 -26.04 -34.00
N ASP A 433 -21.77 -27.04 -33.28
CA ASP A 433 -22.61 -28.05 -32.63
C ASP A 433 -23.50 -27.44 -31.53
N LEU A 434 -22.95 -26.52 -30.73
CA LEU A 434 -23.69 -25.80 -29.68
C LEU A 434 -24.76 -24.85 -30.25
N VAL A 435 -24.46 -24.17 -31.37
CA VAL A 435 -25.41 -23.27 -32.04
C VAL A 435 -26.53 -24.05 -32.72
N GLU A 436 -26.23 -25.18 -33.38
CA GLU A 436 -27.23 -26.10 -33.94
C GLU A 436 -28.14 -26.70 -32.86
N HIS A 437 -27.56 -27.05 -31.71
CA HIS A 437 -28.33 -27.53 -30.57
C HIS A 437 -29.21 -26.41 -29.97
N ASN A 438 -28.71 -25.18 -29.85
CA ASN A 438 -29.51 -24.04 -29.37
C ASN A 438 -30.66 -23.68 -30.35
N ARG A 439 -30.46 -23.81 -31.66
CA ARG A 439 -31.56 -23.68 -32.65
C ARG A 439 -32.72 -24.64 -32.38
N LYS A 440 -32.42 -25.85 -31.90
CA LYS A 440 -33.42 -26.87 -31.54
C LYS A 440 -34.01 -26.68 -30.14
N ASN A 441 -33.32 -25.96 -29.24
CA ASN A 441 -33.73 -25.68 -27.86
C ASN A 441 -33.53 -24.19 -27.50
N PRO A 442 -34.46 -23.30 -27.88
CA PRO A 442 -34.29 -21.84 -27.76
C PRO A 442 -34.18 -21.31 -26.31
N ALA A 443 -34.52 -22.12 -25.31
CA ALA A 443 -34.37 -21.80 -23.90
C ALA A 443 -32.92 -21.91 -23.40
N SER A 444 -31.99 -22.45 -24.21
CA SER A 444 -30.60 -22.68 -23.81
C SER A 444 -29.72 -21.43 -23.94
N HIS A 445 -28.97 -21.12 -22.88
CA HIS A 445 -28.01 -20.03 -22.85
C HIS A 445 -26.61 -20.57 -23.13
N LEU A 446 -25.89 -19.93 -24.06
CA LEU A 446 -24.51 -20.28 -24.41
C LEU A 446 -23.56 -19.41 -23.61
N THR A 447 -22.63 -20.02 -22.87
CA THR A 447 -21.62 -19.31 -22.08
C THR A 447 -20.23 -19.73 -22.52
N TYR A 448 -19.34 -18.76 -22.68
CA TYR A 448 -17.92 -18.97 -22.87
C TYR A 448 -17.22 -18.70 -21.53
N ALA A 449 -16.68 -19.75 -20.93
CA ALA A 449 -15.93 -19.66 -19.68
C ALA A 449 -14.43 -19.64 -20.00
N ASP A 450 -13.82 -18.49 -19.73
CA ASP A 450 -12.42 -18.22 -20.02
C ASP A 450 -11.53 -18.51 -18.81
N PHE A 451 -10.73 -19.56 -18.93
CA PHE A 451 -9.77 -20.01 -17.93
C PHE A 451 -8.38 -19.40 -18.13
N SER A 452 -8.15 -18.56 -19.17
CA SER A 452 -6.82 -18.02 -19.47
C SER A 452 -6.24 -17.13 -18.36
N TYR A 453 -7.06 -16.70 -17.41
CA TYR A 453 -6.67 -15.87 -16.27
C TYR A 453 -6.84 -16.57 -14.92
N CYS A 454 -7.03 -17.89 -14.90
CA CYS A 454 -7.15 -18.66 -13.66
C CYS A 454 -6.02 -19.71 -13.54
N ARG A 455 -5.70 -20.13 -12.32
CA ARG A 455 -4.63 -21.11 -12.05
C ARG A 455 -5.09 -22.57 -12.24
N PHE A 456 -6.31 -22.80 -12.70
CA PHE A 456 -6.84 -24.14 -12.91
C PHE A 456 -6.34 -24.73 -14.25
N PRO A 457 -5.70 -25.91 -14.25
CA PRO A 457 -5.13 -26.51 -15.44
C PRO A 457 -6.22 -27.21 -16.27
N LEU A 458 -6.96 -26.45 -17.08
CA LEU A 458 -7.83 -27.05 -18.09
C LEU A 458 -6.95 -27.71 -19.16
N LYS A 459 -7.00 -29.04 -19.25
CA LYS A 459 -6.16 -29.83 -20.16
C LYS A 459 -6.47 -29.57 -21.65
N ASP A 460 -7.71 -29.23 -21.99
CA ASP A 460 -8.18 -28.99 -23.36
C ASP A 460 -9.53 -28.21 -23.35
N ILE A 461 -9.97 -27.67 -24.49
CA ILE A 461 -11.33 -27.11 -24.65
C ILE A 461 -12.37 -28.22 -24.41
N THR A 462 -13.31 -27.98 -23.49
CA THR A 462 -14.35 -28.92 -23.08
C THR A 462 -15.72 -28.22 -22.95
N ILE A 463 -16.79 -29.01 -23.02
CA ILE A 463 -18.16 -28.56 -22.75
C ILE A 463 -18.60 -29.10 -21.39
N LEU A 464 -18.97 -28.21 -20.47
CA LEU A 464 -19.64 -28.61 -19.23
C LEU A 464 -21.14 -28.67 -19.49
N SER A 465 -21.74 -29.87 -19.44
CA SER A 465 -23.19 -30.07 -19.55
C SER A 465 -23.78 -30.59 -18.23
N SER A 466 -25.03 -30.25 -17.94
CA SER A 466 -25.71 -30.52 -16.67
C SER A 466 -26.25 -31.95 -16.51
N GLN A 467 -25.89 -32.89 -17.36
CA GLN A 467 -26.43 -34.25 -17.30
C GLN A 467 -25.35 -35.21 -16.83
N ASP A 468 -25.42 -35.54 -15.55
CA ASP A 468 -25.29 -36.89 -15.00
C ASP A 468 -25.50 -36.85 -13.48
N GLN A 469 -26.75 -37.03 -13.04
CA GLN A 469 -27.05 -37.57 -11.72
C GLN A 469 -27.91 -38.83 -11.90
N PRO A 470 -27.52 -39.98 -11.32
CA PRO A 470 -28.42 -41.11 -11.16
C PRO A 470 -29.51 -40.76 -10.14
N GLU A 471 -30.76 -41.05 -10.50
CA GLU A 471 -31.92 -40.91 -9.65
C GLU A 471 -31.77 -41.70 -8.34
N GLY A 472 -32.01 -41.05 -7.20
CA GLY A 472 -32.32 -41.76 -5.96
C GLY A 472 -31.86 -41.09 -4.67
N GLN A 473 -32.60 -40.09 -4.19
CA GLN A 473 -33.22 -40.11 -2.85
C GLN A 473 -33.92 -38.76 -2.58
N LYS A 474 -35.23 -38.85 -2.32
CA LYS A 474 -36.13 -37.73 -2.01
C LYS A 474 -35.64 -37.01 -0.75
N GLY A 475 -35.47 -35.70 -0.85
CA GLY A 475 -35.14 -34.83 0.27
C GLY A 475 -36.19 -34.86 1.37
N SER A 476 -35.78 -35.25 2.57
CA SER A 476 -36.44 -34.90 3.81
C SER A 476 -36.15 -33.44 4.15
N LYS A 477 -37.21 -32.69 4.47
CA LYS A 477 -37.12 -31.40 5.15
C LYS A 477 -36.64 -31.64 6.58
N GLU A 478 -35.48 -31.10 6.94
CA GLU A 478 -35.11 -30.76 8.32
C GLU A 478 -34.94 -29.23 8.33
N ARG A 479 -35.88 -28.43 8.83
CA ARG A 479 -36.10 -28.10 10.26
C ARG A 479 -34.78 -28.04 11.04
N GLY A 480 -34.41 -26.82 11.43
CA GLY A 480 -33.25 -26.59 12.27
C GLY A 480 -33.27 -27.43 13.54
N ASN A 481 -32.12 -28.00 13.87
CA ASN A 481 -31.60 -28.08 15.22
C ASN A 481 -30.12 -28.47 15.22
N SER A 482 -29.39 -27.79 16.12
CA SER A 482 -28.23 -28.26 16.91
C SER A 482 -26.99 -28.87 16.23
N SER A 483 -25.88 -28.13 16.38
CA SER A 483 -24.51 -28.62 16.67
C SER A 483 -24.01 -29.89 15.98
N SER A 484 -23.13 -29.74 14.99
CA SER A 484 -22.11 -30.74 14.66
C SER A 484 -20.72 -30.12 14.86
N THR A 485 -20.20 -30.28 16.07
CA THR A 485 -18.83 -29.90 16.46
C THR A 485 -17.83 -30.84 15.78
N CYS A 486 -17.23 -30.39 14.68
CA CYS A 486 -15.88 -30.84 14.34
C CYS A 486 -14.90 -30.03 15.22
N ASP A 487 -14.80 -30.37 16.50
CA ASP A 487 -13.93 -29.65 17.45
C ASP A 487 -12.47 -29.98 17.15
N ASN A 488 -11.86 -29.17 16.27
CA ASN A 488 -10.43 -29.15 16.03
C ASN A 488 -9.69 -28.72 17.30
N ILE A 489 -8.59 -29.39 17.66
CA ILE A 489 -7.77 -29.01 18.82
C ILE A 489 -6.88 -27.84 18.41
N ASN A 490 -7.12 -26.63 18.91
CA ASN A 490 -6.31 -25.44 18.62
C ASN A 490 -5.30 -25.20 19.74
N ILE A 491 -4.01 -25.27 19.41
CA ILE A 491 -2.89 -24.98 20.31
C ILE A 491 -2.19 -23.71 19.84
N LEU A 492 -2.11 -22.70 20.71
CA LEU A 492 -1.35 -21.47 20.48
C LEU A 492 0.05 -21.60 21.09
N LEU A 493 1.11 -21.38 20.31
CA LEU A 493 2.47 -21.34 20.83
C LEU A 493 2.89 -19.90 21.07
N LEU A 494 3.44 -19.59 22.25
CA LEU A 494 3.98 -18.28 22.61
C LEU A 494 5.36 -18.43 23.23
N GLY A 495 6.25 -17.47 23.05
CA GLY A 495 7.61 -17.56 23.57
C GLY A 495 8.54 -16.54 22.94
N GLU A 496 9.67 -16.28 23.59
CA GLU A 496 10.66 -15.29 23.14
C GLU A 496 11.18 -15.65 21.74
N THR A 497 11.68 -14.64 21.02
CA THR A 497 12.47 -14.85 19.82
C THR A 497 13.63 -15.81 20.09
N GLY A 498 13.81 -16.81 19.22
CA GLY A 498 14.89 -17.81 19.36
C GLY A 498 14.70 -18.86 20.46
N VAL A 499 13.51 -18.96 21.07
CA VAL A 499 13.21 -20.05 22.03
C VAL A 499 13.02 -21.41 21.36
N GLY A 500 12.76 -21.44 20.04
CA GLY A 500 12.64 -22.69 19.26
C GLY A 500 11.21 -23.13 18.93
N LYS A 501 10.24 -22.19 18.82
CA LYS A 501 8.83 -22.49 18.47
C LYS A 501 8.70 -23.25 17.14
N SER A 502 9.27 -22.72 16.06
CA SER A 502 9.22 -23.33 14.74
C SER A 502 10.00 -24.64 14.67
N THR A 503 11.14 -24.74 15.37
CA THR A 503 11.90 -25.99 15.51
C THR A 503 11.11 -27.06 16.24
N PHE A 504 10.35 -26.69 17.29
CA PHE A 504 9.47 -27.60 18.00
C PHE A 504 8.35 -28.14 17.09
N ILE A 505 7.75 -27.29 16.24
CA ILE A 505 6.72 -27.73 15.28
C ILE A 505 7.29 -28.76 14.30
N ASN A 506 8.47 -28.50 13.74
CA ASN A 506 9.16 -29.44 12.86
C ASN A 506 9.49 -30.77 13.58
N ALA A 507 10.03 -30.71 14.79
CA ALA A 507 10.34 -31.89 15.59
C ALA A 507 9.08 -32.71 15.89
N LEU A 508 8.01 -32.05 16.33
CA LEU A 508 6.73 -32.68 16.62
C LEU A 508 6.12 -33.35 15.38
N ALA A 509 6.23 -32.74 14.20
CA ALA A 509 5.77 -33.34 12.96
C ALA A 509 6.47 -34.67 12.69
N ASN A 510 7.78 -34.75 12.91
CA ASN A 510 8.55 -35.99 12.76
C ASN A 510 8.15 -37.04 13.81
N TYR A 511 7.96 -36.63 15.08
CA TYR A 511 7.51 -37.54 16.14
C TYR A 511 6.10 -38.10 15.92
N LEU A 512 5.25 -37.38 15.18
CA LEU A 512 3.89 -37.81 14.83
C LEU A 512 3.83 -38.71 13.59
N ILE A 513 4.87 -38.67 12.74
CA ILE A 513 4.92 -39.41 11.47
C ILE A 513 5.73 -40.69 11.59
N PHE A 514 6.87 -40.64 12.30
CA PHE A 514 7.81 -41.76 12.43
C PHE A 514 7.79 -42.30 13.86
N GLU A 515 7.86 -43.62 14.01
CA GLU A 515 7.92 -44.25 15.34
C GLU A 515 9.32 -44.15 15.95
N THR A 516 10.35 -44.23 15.10
CA THR A 516 11.76 -44.30 15.55
C THR A 516 12.64 -43.29 14.81
N LEU A 517 13.77 -42.94 15.42
CA LEU A 517 14.78 -42.07 14.80
C LEU A 517 15.35 -42.71 13.52
N ASP A 518 15.58 -44.02 13.52
CA ASP A 518 16.12 -44.75 12.35
C ASP A 518 15.15 -44.72 11.15
N GLU A 519 13.84 -44.83 11.40
CA GLU A 519 12.82 -44.70 10.36
C GLU A 519 12.81 -43.28 9.77
N ALA A 520 12.95 -42.26 10.62
CA ALA A 520 13.03 -40.87 10.20
C ALA A 520 14.34 -40.56 9.45
N GLU A 521 15.45 -41.20 9.82
CA GLU A 521 16.76 -41.05 9.19
C GLU A 521 16.84 -41.72 7.81
N THR A 522 16.24 -42.90 7.69
CA THR A 522 16.15 -43.63 6.39
C THR A 522 15.16 -42.98 5.43
N SER A 523 14.18 -42.26 5.97
CA SER A 523 13.26 -41.40 5.22
C SER A 523 13.87 -39.99 5.04
N GLN A 524 13.24 -39.15 4.21
CA GLN A 524 13.53 -37.70 4.27
C GLN A 524 12.84 -37.10 5.50
N PRO A 525 13.54 -36.32 6.34
CA PRO A 525 12.93 -35.67 7.49
C PRO A 525 11.85 -34.70 7.05
N VAL A 526 10.75 -34.65 7.80
CA VAL A 526 9.66 -33.72 7.50
C VAL A 526 10.03 -32.32 7.97
N VAL A 527 10.13 -31.39 7.02
CA VAL A 527 10.40 -29.98 7.32
C VAL A 527 9.23 -29.14 6.79
N LEU A 528 8.42 -28.64 7.72
CA LEU A 528 7.20 -27.87 7.47
C LEU A 528 7.49 -26.39 7.20
N MET A 529 8.55 -25.87 7.81
CA MET A 529 9.07 -24.52 7.59
C MET A 529 10.60 -24.53 7.58
N PRO A 530 11.25 -23.60 6.84
CA PRO A 530 12.70 -23.51 6.82
C PRO A 530 13.30 -23.35 8.21
N VAL A 531 14.49 -23.89 8.41
CA VAL A 531 15.26 -23.77 9.66
C VAL A 531 16.71 -23.42 9.36
N SER A 532 17.31 -22.61 10.23
CA SER A 532 18.72 -22.26 10.19
C SER A 532 19.30 -22.32 11.60
N PHE A 533 20.39 -23.07 11.77
CA PHE A 533 21.11 -23.14 13.04
C PHE A 533 22.60 -23.43 12.83
N MET A 534 23.43 -23.03 13.79
CA MET A 534 24.85 -23.39 13.83
C MET A 534 25.03 -24.73 14.55
N ILE A 535 25.94 -25.55 14.05
CA ILE A 535 26.50 -26.71 14.73
C ILE A 535 28.03 -26.64 14.64
N THR A 536 28.73 -27.07 15.68
CA THR A 536 30.19 -27.14 15.72
C THR A 536 30.64 -28.59 15.69
N THR A 537 31.66 -28.91 14.89
CA THR A 537 32.21 -30.27 14.80
C THR A 537 33.73 -30.30 14.94
N GLY A 538 34.25 -31.48 15.31
CA GLY A 538 35.69 -31.74 15.43
C GLY A 538 36.37 -31.02 16.60
N ASP A 539 37.65 -31.35 16.82
CA ASP A 539 38.45 -30.84 17.95
C ASP A 539 38.77 -29.34 17.85
N HIS A 540 38.54 -28.74 16.68
CA HIS A 540 38.81 -27.33 16.39
C HIS A 540 37.56 -26.46 16.32
N PHE A 541 36.40 -26.99 16.74
CA PHE A 541 35.12 -26.27 16.76
C PHE A 541 34.74 -25.68 15.39
N GLU A 542 34.86 -26.49 14.33
CA GLU A 542 34.51 -26.07 12.98
C GLU A 542 33.03 -25.67 12.93
N GLU A 543 32.75 -24.43 12.54
CA GLU A 543 31.39 -23.90 12.51
C GLU A 543 30.68 -24.26 11.20
N HIS A 544 29.55 -24.94 11.31
CA HIS A 544 28.67 -25.27 10.19
C HIS A 544 27.32 -24.59 10.38
N ILE A 545 26.96 -23.69 9.45
CA ILE A 545 25.61 -23.12 9.37
C ILE A 545 24.75 -24.11 8.57
N VAL A 546 23.89 -24.83 9.27
CA VAL A 546 22.92 -25.75 8.68
C VAL A 546 21.69 -24.94 8.28
N LYS A 547 21.35 -24.97 6.99
CA LYS A 547 20.10 -24.41 6.44
C LYS A 547 19.32 -25.52 5.75
N PHE A 548 18.01 -25.55 5.95
CA PHE A 548 17.16 -26.56 5.32
C PHE A 548 15.75 -26.02 5.06
N GLY A 549 15.23 -26.28 3.85
CA GLY A 549 13.98 -25.72 3.31
C GLY A 549 14.22 -24.46 2.45
N ASP A 550 13.34 -24.23 1.46
CA ASP A 550 13.43 -23.06 0.57
C ASP A 550 13.07 -21.76 1.32
N SER A 551 14.04 -20.87 1.47
CA SER A 551 13.85 -19.50 1.98
C SER A 551 13.86 -18.51 0.82
N ASP A 552 12.76 -18.41 0.09
CA ASP A 552 12.57 -17.38 -0.94
C ASP A 552 12.14 -16.05 -0.29
N ASP A 553 12.19 -14.95 -1.03
CA ASP A 553 11.67 -13.62 -0.66
C ASP A 553 10.16 -13.57 -0.29
N SER A 554 9.49 -14.72 -0.26
CA SER A 554 8.09 -14.88 0.15
C SER A 554 7.93 -15.74 1.42
N SER A 555 9.03 -16.17 2.06
CA SER A 555 8.98 -16.98 3.28
C SER A 555 8.47 -16.18 4.48
N ASN A 556 7.63 -16.81 5.31
CA ASN A 556 7.19 -16.23 6.59
C ASN A 556 8.31 -16.20 7.65
N GLU A 557 9.42 -16.90 7.38
CA GLU A 557 10.61 -16.97 8.23
C GLU A 557 11.71 -16.06 7.67
N ASP A 558 12.23 -15.16 8.49
CA ASP A 558 13.34 -14.26 8.18
C ASP A 558 14.54 -14.57 9.08
N PHE A 559 15.64 -14.99 8.46
CA PHE A 559 16.90 -15.32 9.14
C PHE A 559 18.00 -14.27 8.92
N SER A 560 17.69 -13.14 8.28
CA SER A 560 18.67 -12.15 7.85
C SER A 560 19.24 -11.30 9.01
N HIS A 561 18.48 -11.15 10.10
CA HIS A 561 18.85 -10.29 11.23
C HIS A 561 18.83 -11.05 12.57
N ALA A 562 20.00 -11.20 13.19
CA ALA A 562 20.12 -11.85 14.48
C ALA A 562 19.35 -11.09 15.58
N GLY A 563 18.56 -11.83 16.36
CA GLY A 563 17.77 -11.28 17.47
C GLY A 563 16.39 -10.71 17.08
N GLN A 564 16.08 -10.57 15.79
CA GLN A 564 14.70 -10.27 15.35
C GLN A 564 13.85 -11.55 15.39
N SER A 565 12.53 -11.40 15.57
CA SER A 565 11.61 -12.54 15.44
C SER A 565 11.81 -13.16 14.07
N VAL A 566 12.04 -14.49 14.01
CA VAL A 566 12.21 -15.20 12.73
C VAL A 566 10.86 -15.33 12.03
N THR A 567 9.84 -15.77 12.76
CA THR A 567 8.46 -15.85 12.27
C THR A 567 7.86 -14.45 12.23
N GLN A 568 7.44 -13.98 11.04
CA GLN A 568 6.90 -12.63 10.87
C GLN A 568 5.38 -12.53 11.11
N ARG A 569 4.61 -13.58 10.80
CA ARG A 569 3.16 -13.64 11.01
C ARG A 569 2.71 -14.98 11.57
N CYS A 570 1.55 -14.99 12.21
CA CYS A 570 0.93 -16.22 12.70
C CYS A 570 0.61 -17.17 11.55
N LYS A 571 0.93 -18.46 11.73
CA LYS A 571 0.72 -19.50 10.73
C LYS A 571 0.25 -20.78 11.41
N SER A 572 -0.75 -21.49 10.86
CA SER A 572 -1.20 -22.76 11.41
C SER A 572 -0.67 -23.97 10.66
N TYR A 573 -0.43 -25.04 11.41
CA TYR A 573 -0.08 -26.36 10.91
C TYR A 573 -1.12 -27.35 11.41
N THR A 574 -1.84 -27.99 10.49
CA THR A 574 -2.91 -28.94 10.84
C THR A 574 -2.50 -30.38 10.59
N PHE A 575 -2.63 -31.21 11.63
CA PHE A 575 -2.33 -32.63 11.64
C PHE A 575 -3.63 -33.44 11.79
N GLN A 576 -3.80 -34.48 10.99
CA GLN A 576 -4.97 -35.37 11.10
C GLN A 576 -4.77 -36.41 12.21
N MET A 577 -5.70 -36.46 13.17
CA MET A 577 -5.60 -37.35 14.34
C MET A 577 -6.51 -38.58 14.20
N GLY A 578 -5.93 -39.78 14.26
CA GLY A 578 -6.65 -41.07 14.22
C GLY A 578 -7.03 -41.55 12.82
N ASP A 579 -7.74 -42.69 12.76
CA ASP A 579 -8.23 -43.35 11.53
C ASP A 579 -9.62 -42.87 11.09
N THR A 580 -10.37 -42.23 12.00
CA THR A 580 -11.65 -41.59 11.70
C THR A 580 -11.40 -40.11 11.40
N TYR A 581 -11.66 -39.69 10.15
CA TYR A 581 -11.44 -38.36 9.56
C TYR A 581 -12.16 -37.16 10.24
N GLN A 582 -12.37 -37.15 11.56
CA GLN A 582 -13.29 -36.23 12.24
C GLN A 582 -12.64 -35.22 13.22
N ARG A 583 -11.33 -35.28 13.54
CA ARG A 583 -10.67 -34.25 14.39
C ARG A 583 -9.28 -33.88 13.90
N LYS A 584 -9.02 -32.58 13.68
CA LYS A 584 -7.69 -32.05 13.34
C LYS A 584 -7.01 -31.43 14.56
N LEU A 585 -5.71 -31.66 14.73
CA LEU A 585 -4.85 -30.90 15.63
C LEU A 585 -4.30 -29.70 14.85
N ARG A 586 -4.57 -28.48 15.30
CA ARG A 586 -4.04 -27.23 14.75
C ARG A 586 -3.02 -26.64 15.72
N ILE A 587 -1.78 -26.51 15.29
CA ILE A 587 -0.73 -25.79 16.02
C ILE A 587 -0.54 -24.43 15.37
N ILE A 588 -0.63 -23.36 16.15
CA ILE A 588 -0.53 -21.98 15.70
C ILE A 588 0.85 -21.48 16.12
N ASP A 589 1.73 -21.31 15.13
CA ASP A 589 3.02 -20.65 15.32
C ASP A 589 2.82 -19.13 15.34
N THR A 590 3.57 -18.43 16.18
CA THR A 590 3.45 -16.98 16.35
C THR A 590 4.82 -16.31 16.27
N PRO A 591 4.86 -15.02 15.89
CA PRO A 591 6.05 -14.20 16.14
C PRO A 591 6.51 -14.29 17.60
N GLY A 592 7.82 -14.20 17.81
CA GLY A 592 8.41 -14.08 19.15
C GLY A 592 8.29 -12.67 19.70
N PHE A 593 8.32 -12.56 21.02
CA PHE A 593 8.49 -11.28 21.72
C PHE A 593 9.95 -11.05 22.09
N GLY A 594 10.29 -9.81 22.47
CA GLY A 594 11.68 -9.41 22.70
C GLY A 594 12.41 -9.15 21.39
N ASP A 595 11.69 -8.61 20.39
CA ASP A 595 12.26 -8.27 19.09
C ASP A 595 13.27 -7.12 19.22
N THR A 596 14.44 -7.25 18.58
CA THR A 596 15.47 -6.20 18.61
C THR A 596 15.05 -4.91 17.89
N ARG A 597 13.95 -4.92 17.12
CA ARG A 597 13.30 -3.73 16.55
C ARG A 597 12.56 -2.88 17.60
N GLY A 598 12.37 -3.39 18.81
CA GLY A 598 11.84 -2.63 19.95
C GLY A 598 10.36 -2.90 20.27
N ILE A 599 9.84 -2.18 21.26
CA ILE A 599 8.52 -2.40 21.87
C ILE A 599 7.37 -2.21 20.87
N GLU A 600 7.50 -1.26 19.94
CA GLU A 600 6.49 -1.02 18.91
C GLU A 600 6.28 -2.26 18.01
N GLN A 601 7.36 -2.96 17.68
CA GLN A 601 7.28 -4.22 16.92
C GLN A 601 6.63 -5.33 17.75
N ASP A 602 6.91 -5.40 19.05
CA ASP A 602 6.26 -6.36 19.94
C ASP A 602 4.74 -6.09 20.07
N ASP A 603 4.31 -4.82 20.11
CA ASP A 603 2.89 -4.43 20.06
C ASP A 603 2.24 -4.86 18.74
N MET A 604 2.92 -4.68 17.60
CA MET A 604 2.45 -5.17 16.29
C MET A 604 2.33 -6.70 16.26
N ASN A 605 3.33 -7.41 16.79
CA ASN A 605 3.31 -8.87 16.89
C ASN A 605 2.13 -9.35 17.74
N MET A 606 1.85 -8.66 18.85
CA MET A 606 0.71 -8.95 19.73
C MET A 606 -0.63 -8.70 19.02
N GLN A 607 -0.74 -7.62 18.25
CA GLN A 607 -1.93 -7.35 17.43
C GLN A 607 -2.18 -8.50 16.43
N HIS A 608 -1.16 -8.94 15.71
CA HIS A 608 -1.28 -10.07 14.76
C HIS A 608 -1.77 -11.35 15.44
N ILE A 609 -1.26 -11.64 16.66
CA ILE A 609 -1.69 -12.80 17.45
C ILE A 609 -3.18 -12.70 17.81
N LEU A 610 -3.65 -11.53 18.26
CA LEU A 610 -5.04 -11.32 18.63
C LEU A 610 -5.99 -11.40 17.44
N GLU A 611 -5.63 -10.77 16.32
CA GLU A 611 -6.39 -10.87 15.08
C GLU A 611 -6.54 -12.32 14.65
N TYR A 612 -5.47 -13.12 14.77
CA TYR A 612 -5.51 -14.54 14.46
C TYR A 612 -6.45 -15.31 15.40
N ILE A 613 -6.31 -15.11 16.71
CA ILE A 613 -7.11 -15.81 17.73
C ILE A 613 -8.59 -15.45 17.62
N ASN A 614 -8.94 -14.18 17.36
CA ASN A 614 -10.33 -13.73 17.20
C ASN A 614 -11.08 -14.41 16.04
N ASN A 615 -10.36 -15.05 15.11
CA ASN A 615 -10.95 -15.82 14.01
C ASN A 615 -11.21 -17.30 14.36
N LEU A 616 -10.79 -17.75 15.54
CA LEU A 616 -11.04 -19.09 16.06
C LEU A 616 -12.32 -19.12 16.90
N THR A 617 -12.98 -20.27 16.93
CA THR A 617 -14.13 -20.47 17.84
C THR A 617 -13.70 -20.79 19.26
N HIS A 618 -12.51 -21.36 19.43
CA HIS A 618 -11.96 -21.76 20.73
C HIS A 618 -10.45 -22.02 20.68
N LEU A 619 -9.81 -21.98 21.84
CA LEU A 619 -8.48 -22.52 22.10
C LEU A 619 -8.57 -23.70 23.06
N ASN A 620 -7.75 -24.72 22.83
CA ASN A 620 -7.59 -25.83 23.76
C ASN A 620 -6.40 -25.57 24.68
N ALA A 621 -5.30 -25.05 24.16
CA ALA A 621 -4.09 -24.81 24.93
C ALA A 621 -3.36 -23.54 24.48
N ILE A 622 -2.76 -22.87 25.46
CA ILE A 622 -1.84 -21.75 25.27
C ILE A 622 -0.49 -22.19 25.85
N CYS A 623 0.42 -22.61 24.98
CA CYS A 623 1.71 -23.17 25.34
C CYS A 623 2.78 -22.07 25.37
N PHE A 624 3.32 -21.78 26.54
CA PHE A 624 4.49 -20.92 26.71
C PHE A 624 5.77 -21.74 26.59
N LEU A 625 6.52 -21.50 25.52
CA LEU A 625 7.81 -22.10 25.29
C LEU A 625 8.89 -21.27 25.98
N LEU A 626 9.76 -21.94 26.73
CA LEU A 626 10.81 -21.36 27.57
C LEU A 626 12.09 -22.20 27.47
N LYS A 627 13.26 -21.58 27.67
CA LYS A 627 14.50 -22.34 27.94
C LYS A 627 14.57 -22.68 29.45
N PRO A 628 15.13 -23.82 29.85
CA PRO A 628 15.20 -24.21 31.26
C PRO A 628 16.32 -23.49 32.04
N ASN A 629 17.32 -22.94 31.35
CA ASN A 629 18.54 -22.36 31.95
C ASN A 629 18.56 -20.83 31.97
N SER A 630 17.40 -20.17 31.89
CA SER A 630 17.36 -18.71 32.02
C SER A 630 17.61 -18.32 33.48
N ALA A 631 18.77 -17.73 33.75
CA ALA A 631 19.20 -17.34 35.09
C ALA A 631 18.63 -15.99 35.57
N ARG A 632 17.99 -15.21 34.68
CA ARG A 632 17.49 -13.86 34.99
C ARG A 632 16.11 -13.65 34.37
N LEU A 633 15.28 -12.91 35.12
CA LEU A 633 13.97 -12.44 34.68
C LEU A 633 14.18 -11.13 33.91
N HIS A 634 14.15 -11.19 32.59
CA HIS A 634 14.22 -9.98 31.77
C HIS A 634 12.97 -9.12 32.00
N ILE A 635 13.14 -7.80 32.13
CA ILE A 635 12.04 -6.84 32.29
C ILE A 635 11.04 -6.97 31.12
N SER A 636 11.54 -7.23 29.92
CA SER A 636 10.74 -7.49 28.72
C SER A 636 9.83 -8.72 28.86
N PHE A 637 10.31 -9.80 29.48
CA PHE A 637 9.53 -11.02 29.70
C PHE A 637 8.34 -10.79 30.64
N GLN A 638 8.56 -10.06 31.74
CA GLN A 638 7.49 -9.72 32.69
C GLN A 638 6.46 -8.77 32.07
N SER A 639 6.92 -7.76 31.32
CA SER A 639 6.04 -6.86 30.58
C SER A 639 5.18 -7.63 29.58
N TYR A 640 5.80 -8.52 28.79
CA TYR A 640 5.07 -9.33 27.81
C TYR A 640 4.00 -10.23 28.44
N LEU A 641 4.35 -10.95 29.52
CA LEU A 641 3.38 -11.78 30.24
C LEU A 641 2.23 -10.95 30.82
N THR A 642 2.54 -9.78 31.40
CA THR A 642 1.52 -8.87 31.92
C THR A 642 0.56 -8.42 30.82
N GLN A 643 1.09 -8.02 29.67
CA GLN A 643 0.30 -7.58 28.52
C GLN A 643 -0.56 -8.72 27.96
N LEU A 644 0.02 -9.90 27.75
CA LEU A 644 -0.70 -11.05 27.25
C LEU A 644 -1.78 -11.54 28.21
N PHE A 645 -1.51 -11.61 29.51
CA PHE A 645 -2.53 -11.99 30.48
C PHE A 645 -3.60 -10.92 30.64
N SER A 646 -3.25 -9.64 30.46
CA SER A 646 -4.26 -8.58 30.37
C SER A 646 -5.17 -8.73 29.15
N LEU A 647 -4.75 -9.47 28.12
CA LEU A 647 -5.51 -9.68 26.90
C LEU A 647 -6.44 -10.90 26.96
N LEU A 648 -6.12 -11.88 27.80
CA LEU A 648 -6.89 -13.11 27.94
C LEU A 648 -7.93 -12.97 29.06
N ASP A 649 -9.10 -13.59 28.87
CA ASP A 649 -10.10 -13.71 29.94
C ASP A 649 -9.53 -14.55 31.11
N PRO A 650 -9.88 -14.27 32.38
CA PRO A 650 -9.44 -15.09 33.51
C PRO A 650 -9.69 -16.59 33.36
N ASN A 651 -10.71 -17.01 32.59
CA ASN A 651 -10.96 -18.42 32.32
C ASN A 651 -9.92 -19.07 31.39
N ALA A 652 -9.26 -18.30 30.53
CA ALA A 652 -8.18 -18.79 29.66
C ALA A 652 -6.94 -19.23 30.45
N LEU A 653 -6.81 -18.80 31.71
CA LEU A 653 -5.68 -19.15 32.57
C LEU A 653 -5.57 -20.65 32.83
N ASN A 654 -6.69 -21.38 32.80
CA ASN A 654 -6.73 -22.84 32.97
C ASN A 654 -6.17 -23.60 31.74
N ASN A 655 -6.02 -22.90 30.61
CA ASN A 655 -5.51 -23.47 29.36
C ASN A 655 -4.01 -23.21 29.17
N ILE A 656 -3.35 -22.59 30.15
CA ILE A 656 -1.92 -22.28 30.11
C ILE A 656 -1.08 -23.52 30.41
N ILE A 657 -0.13 -23.78 29.51
CA ILE A 657 0.83 -24.87 29.59
C ILE A 657 2.24 -24.30 29.48
N PHE A 658 3.17 -24.82 30.28
CA PHE A 658 4.59 -24.45 30.19
C PHE A 658 5.39 -25.55 29.50
N CYS A 659 6.08 -25.18 28.43
CA CYS A 659 6.89 -26.08 27.62
C CYS A 659 8.35 -25.62 27.69
N PHE A 660 9.23 -26.47 28.19
CA PHE A 660 10.67 -26.19 28.25
C PHE A 660 11.35 -26.84 27.05
N THR A 661 11.83 -26.01 26.14
CA THR A 661 12.63 -26.38 24.98
C THR A 661 14.10 -26.52 25.37
N SER A 662 14.86 -27.36 24.66
CA SER A 662 16.28 -27.61 24.95
C SER A 662 16.50 -28.15 26.38
N ALA A 663 15.56 -28.96 26.88
CA ALA A 663 15.60 -29.48 28.24
C ALA A 663 16.64 -30.58 28.48
N ARG A 664 17.37 -31.01 27.44
CA ARG A 664 18.42 -32.02 27.52
C ARG A 664 19.49 -31.68 28.56
N SER A 665 19.94 -30.43 28.59
CA SER A 665 20.97 -29.95 29.52
C SER A 665 20.54 -29.96 30.99
N THR A 666 19.23 -30.07 31.26
CA THR A 666 18.66 -30.12 32.60
C THR A 666 17.98 -31.45 32.88
N PHE A 667 18.39 -32.51 32.17
CA PHE A 667 17.83 -33.85 32.30
C PHE A 667 16.29 -33.86 32.18
N TYR A 668 15.76 -33.09 31.24
CA TYR A 668 14.32 -32.92 30.98
C TYR A 668 13.54 -32.39 32.19
N THR A 669 14.14 -31.42 32.88
CA THR A 669 13.48 -30.65 33.95
C THR A 669 13.45 -29.16 33.63
N PRO A 670 12.55 -28.38 34.26
CA PRO A 670 12.44 -26.93 34.05
C PRO A 670 13.66 -26.08 34.43
N GLY A 671 14.66 -26.66 35.10
CA GLY A 671 15.90 -25.98 35.50
C GLY A 671 15.68 -24.72 36.35
N ASP A 672 16.62 -23.78 36.21
CA ASP A 672 16.66 -22.51 36.94
C ASP A 672 15.50 -21.57 36.58
N THR A 673 14.81 -21.82 35.47
CA THR A 673 13.69 -20.98 35.03
C THR A 673 12.41 -21.26 35.83
N ALA A 674 12.24 -22.45 36.42
CA ALA A 674 11.06 -22.75 37.23
C ALA A 674 10.82 -21.79 38.42
N PRO A 675 11.79 -21.52 39.31
CA PRO A 675 11.59 -20.59 40.41
C PRO A 675 11.30 -19.15 39.94
N ILE A 676 11.82 -18.75 38.77
CA ILE A 676 11.54 -17.46 38.14
C ILE A 676 10.06 -17.37 37.74
N ILE A 677 9.55 -18.38 37.03
CA ILE A 677 8.13 -18.43 36.62
C ILE A 677 7.22 -18.42 37.84
N LYS A 678 7.53 -19.18 38.89
CA LYS A 678 6.76 -19.17 40.15
C LYS A 678 6.71 -17.77 40.78
N THR A 679 7.82 -17.03 40.76
CA THR A 679 7.88 -15.64 41.24
C THR A 679 7.03 -14.70 40.39
N VAL A 680 7.08 -14.82 39.06
CA VAL A 680 6.23 -14.01 38.15
C VAL A 680 4.75 -14.26 38.41
N LEU A 681 4.34 -15.53 38.42
CA LEU A 681 2.93 -15.91 38.61
C LEU A 681 2.36 -15.42 39.95
N SER A 682 3.18 -15.42 41.00
CA SER A 682 2.80 -14.85 42.31
C SER A 682 2.77 -13.33 42.32
N SER A 683 3.65 -12.64 41.58
CA SER A 683 3.69 -11.18 41.50
C SER A 683 2.55 -10.54 40.70
N LEU A 684 2.03 -11.22 39.66
CA LEU A 684 1.06 -10.63 38.73
C LEU A 684 -0.40 -10.65 39.25
N SER A 685 -0.67 -11.09 40.48
CA SER A 685 -2.03 -11.35 41.01
C SER A 685 -2.84 -12.37 40.19
N ILE A 686 -2.18 -13.18 39.35
CA ILE A 686 -2.79 -14.21 38.47
C ILE A 686 -2.88 -15.54 39.23
N GLY A 687 -3.44 -15.50 40.43
CA GLY A 687 -3.25 -16.50 41.50
C GLY A 687 -3.70 -17.93 41.25
N ASN A 688 -4.08 -18.33 40.03
CA ASN A 688 -4.66 -19.65 39.74
C ASN A 688 -4.01 -20.42 38.57
N VAL A 689 -2.92 -19.94 37.96
CA VAL A 689 -2.23 -20.73 36.92
C VAL A 689 -1.42 -21.85 37.59
N PRO A 690 -1.72 -23.14 37.36
CA PRO A 690 -0.95 -24.22 37.95
C PRO A 690 0.50 -24.20 37.42
N PHE A 691 1.46 -24.58 38.25
CA PHE A 691 2.83 -24.87 37.80
C PHE A 691 3.28 -26.19 38.44
N SER A 692 2.94 -27.30 37.79
CA SER A 692 3.18 -28.66 38.28
C SER A 692 3.55 -29.61 37.14
N LYS A 693 3.99 -30.83 37.45
CA LYS A 693 4.29 -31.84 36.42
C LYS A 693 3.11 -32.12 35.48
N LYS A 694 1.86 -31.85 35.91
CA LYS A 694 0.67 -32.03 35.09
C LYS A 694 0.66 -31.12 33.85
N ASN A 695 1.03 -29.84 34.02
CA ASN A 695 0.96 -28.82 32.98
C ASN A 695 2.33 -28.23 32.57
N VAL A 696 3.41 -28.89 33.00
CA VAL A 696 4.79 -28.58 32.63
C VAL A 696 5.36 -29.74 31.83
N PHE A 697 5.88 -29.44 30.63
CA PHE A 697 6.43 -30.40 29.68
C PHE A 697 7.86 -30.00 29.33
N CYS A 698 8.77 -30.97 29.24
CA CYS A 698 10.17 -30.71 28.99
C CYS A 698 10.66 -31.62 27.87
N PHE A 699 11.12 -31.03 26.77
CA PHE A 699 11.57 -31.74 25.59
C PHE A 699 12.70 -30.96 24.91
N ASP A 700 13.34 -31.56 23.91
CA ASP A 700 14.26 -30.86 23.03
C ASP A 700 13.97 -31.19 21.56
N SER A 701 14.73 -30.57 20.68
CA SER A 701 14.63 -30.76 19.23
C SER A 701 15.98 -31.18 18.63
N GLU A 702 16.89 -31.72 19.44
CA GLU A 702 18.24 -32.10 19.02
C GLU A 702 18.20 -33.28 18.05
N SER A 703 17.31 -34.25 18.28
CA SER A 703 17.09 -35.35 17.32
C SER A 703 16.61 -34.87 15.94
N PHE A 704 15.76 -33.83 15.88
CA PHE A 704 15.40 -33.19 14.62
C PHE A 704 16.58 -32.44 13.98
N ARG A 705 17.34 -31.68 14.76
CA ARG A 705 18.55 -30.99 14.27
C ARG A 705 19.57 -31.98 13.72
N TYR A 706 19.73 -33.14 14.37
CA TYR A 706 20.56 -34.25 13.90
C TYR A 706 20.11 -34.75 12.52
N LEU A 707 18.81 -35.02 12.33
CA LEU A 707 18.27 -35.46 11.04
C LEU A 707 18.58 -34.46 9.92
N VAL A 708 18.41 -33.17 10.19
CA VAL A 708 18.68 -32.10 9.21
C VAL A 708 20.18 -31.92 8.95
N ALA A 709 21.02 -32.05 9.98
CA ALA A 709 22.47 -31.98 9.85
C ALA A 709 23.04 -33.14 9.02
N ARG A 710 22.50 -34.36 9.20
CA ARG A 710 22.85 -35.54 8.40
C ARG A 710 22.55 -35.33 6.91
N GLN A 711 21.42 -34.70 6.58
CA GLN A 711 21.08 -34.33 5.20
C GLN A 711 22.04 -33.29 4.61
N ASN A 712 22.62 -32.43 5.46
CA ASN A 712 23.70 -31.49 5.10
C ASN A 712 25.11 -32.12 5.11
N LYS A 713 25.20 -33.46 5.04
CA LYS A 713 26.45 -34.24 4.96
C LYS A 713 27.36 -34.10 6.20
N ILE A 714 26.81 -33.66 7.33
CA ILE A 714 27.54 -33.64 8.61
C ILE A 714 27.60 -35.08 9.15
N ARG A 715 28.79 -35.47 9.60
CA ARG A 715 29.07 -36.81 10.16
C ARG A 715 28.97 -36.77 11.67
N PHE A 716 28.43 -37.85 12.22
CA PHE A 716 28.33 -38.09 13.66
C PHE A 716 28.84 -39.49 13.94
N ASP A 717 29.48 -39.69 15.08
CA ASP A 717 29.89 -41.01 15.55
C ASP A 717 28.72 -41.80 16.16
N ASN A 718 28.98 -43.06 16.52
CA ASN A 718 27.94 -43.93 17.07
C ASN A 718 27.46 -43.48 18.46
N ASN A 719 28.34 -42.92 19.29
CA ASN A 719 27.98 -42.45 20.63
C ASN A 719 27.08 -41.21 20.52
N GLU A 720 27.42 -40.28 19.62
CA GLU A 720 26.59 -39.12 19.30
C GLU A 720 25.22 -39.53 18.76
N LYS A 721 25.15 -40.57 17.91
CA LYS A 721 23.87 -41.10 17.41
C LYS A 721 23.00 -41.65 18.54
N GLU A 722 23.55 -42.49 19.44
CA GLU A 722 22.82 -43.02 20.60
C GLU A 722 22.23 -41.91 21.46
N GLU A 723 23.00 -40.83 21.61
CA GLU A 723 22.60 -39.63 22.31
C GLU A 723 21.37 -38.93 21.68
N TYR A 724 21.33 -38.79 20.35
CA TYR A 724 20.18 -38.23 19.63
C TYR A 724 18.98 -39.19 19.64
N GLU A 725 19.19 -40.50 19.65
CA GLU A 725 18.13 -41.49 19.78
C GLU A 725 17.43 -41.42 21.15
N MET A 726 18.20 -41.19 22.22
CA MET A 726 17.65 -40.93 23.55
C MET A 726 16.87 -39.61 23.62
N SER A 727 17.34 -38.58 22.90
CA SER A 727 16.60 -37.32 22.72
C SER A 727 15.25 -37.55 22.02
N TRP A 728 15.24 -38.33 20.94
CA TRP A 728 14.02 -38.69 20.22
C TRP A 728 13.01 -39.39 21.13
N LYS A 729 13.42 -40.48 21.80
CA LYS A 729 12.54 -41.28 22.68
C LYS A 729 11.91 -40.41 23.77
N THR A 730 12.71 -39.57 24.42
CA THR A 730 12.25 -38.73 25.53
C THR A 730 11.30 -37.63 25.03
N SER A 731 11.68 -36.91 23.97
CA SER A 731 10.93 -35.79 23.44
C SER A 731 9.63 -36.21 22.73
N ALA A 732 9.64 -37.35 22.02
CA ALA A 732 8.43 -37.92 21.42
C ALA A 732 7.43 -38.38 22.49
N SER A 733 7.90 -39.04 23.55
CA SER A 733 7.06 -39.45 24.68
C SER A 733 6.44 -38.25 25.40
N GLU A 734 7.22 -37.21 25.71
CA GLU A 734 6.70 -35.99 26.34
C GLU A 734 5.74 -35.22 25.43
N SER A 735 5.98 -35.21 24.11
CA SER A 735 5.05 -34.63 23.12
C SER A 735 3.71 -35.37 23.08
N LYS A 736 3.73 -36.70 23.15
CA LYS A 736 2.52 -37.51 23.27
C LYS A 736 1.77 -37.21 24.57
N ARG A 737 2.51 -37.09 25.69
CA ARG A 737 1.93 -36.69 26.99
C ARG A 737 1.25 -35.33 26.93
N LEU A 738 1.86 -34.35 26.24
CA LEU A 738 1.28 -33.02 26.02
C LEU A 738 -0.06 -33.11 25.27
N ILE A 739 -0.08 -33.81 24.13
CA ILE A 739 -1.29 -33.96 23.32
C ILE A 739 -2.39 -34.69 24.11
N GLU A 740 -2.04 -35.73 24.87
CA GLU A 740 -3.00 -36.45 25.71
C GLU A 740 -3.57 -35.60 26.85
N TYR A 741 -2.72 -34.81 27.51
CA TYR A 741 -3.15 -33.87 28.56
C TYR A 741 -4.15 -32.84 28.00
N ILE A 742 -3.86 -32.24 26.85
CA ILE A 742 -4.77 -31.28 26.20
C ILE A 742 -6.11 -31.94 25.83
N ARG A 743 -6.09 -33.22 25.43
CA ARG A 743 -7.30 -33.95 25.02
C ARG A 743 -8.18 -34.39 26.18
N LYS A 744 -7.58 -34.77 27.31
CA LYS A 744 -8.28 -35.45 28.42
C LYS A 744 -8.56 -34.51 29.60
N ASP A 745 -7.64 -33.61 29.89
CA ASP A 745 -7.61 -32.86 31.15
C ASP A 745 -7.91 -31.38 31.00
N ILE A 746 -7.87 -30.81 29.79
CA ILE A 746 -8.13 -29.38 29.56
C ILE A 746 -9.53 -29.15 29.03
N THR A 747 -10.26 -28.26 29.68
CA THR A 747 -11.55 -27.73 29.22
C THR A 747 -11.34 -26.74 28.09
N VAL A 748 -12.13 -26.85 27.02
CA VAL A 748 -12.08 -25.95 25.87
C VAL A 748 -12.35 -24.49 26.30
N TYR A 749 -11.41 -23.58 26.02
CA TYR A 749 -11.62 -22.14 26.17
C TYR A 749 -12.32 -21.61 24.93
N ARG A 750 -13.61 -21.29 25.04
CA ARG A 750 -14.36 -20.69 23.94
C ARG A 750 -13.98 -19.22 23.80
N ILE A 751 -13.68 -18.83 22.57
CA ILE A 751 -13.41 -17.44 22.23
C ILE A 751 -14.78 -16.82 21.93
N ASP A 752 -15.46 -16.45 23.00
CA ASP A 752 -16.74 -15.74 22.89
C ASP A 752 -16.46 -14.24 22.69
N ASN A 753 -17.37 -13.50 22.05
CA ASN A 753 -17.28 -12.04 21.87
C ASN A 753 -17.25 -11.22 23.19
N ASN A 754 -17.12 -11.88 24.34
CA ASN A 754 -17.10 -11.31 25.68
C ASN A 754 -15.68 -11.12 26.24
N LEU A 755 -14.63 -11.22 25.42
CA LEU A 755 -13.27 -10.81 25.78
C LEU A 755 -13.25 -9.31 26.10
N GLN A 756 -13.57 -8.96 27.34
CA GLN A 756 -13.67 -7.58 27.80
C GLN A 756 -12.42 -7.15 28.53
N SER A 757 -11.33 -6.97 27.79
CA SER A 757 -10.09 -6.40 28.33
C SER A 757 -9.78 -5.01 27.79
N LEU A 758 -8.91 -4.27 28.49
CA LEU A 758 -8.48 -2.94 28.08
C LEU A 758 -7.84 -2.96 26.69
N LYS A 759 -6.85 -3.84 26.49
CA LYS A 759 -6.13 -3.96 25.22
C LYS A 759 -7.01 -4.53 24.11
N HIS A 760 -7.95 -5.44 24.40
CA HIS A 760 -8.92 -5.89 23.39
C HIS A 760 -9.82 -4.75 22.91
N ALA A 761 -10.28 -3.88 23.83
CA ALA A 761 -11.07 -2.70 23.47
C ALA A 761 -10.25 -1.75 22.58
N GLN A 762 -8.98 -1.51 22.91
CA GLN A 762 -8.07 -0.69 22.10
C GLN A 762 -7.96 -1.19 20.66
N PHE A 763 -7.62 -2.46 20.46
CA PHE A 763 -7.50 -3.04 19.12
C PHE A 763 -8.82 -3.06 18.36
N THR A 764 -9.93 -3.36 19.05
CA THR A 764 -11.27 -3.34 18.44
C THR A 764 -11.62 -1.94 17.94
N ILE A 765 -11.35 -0.90 18.74
CA ILE A 765 -11.56 0.49 18.37
C ILE A 765 -10.70 0.87 17.16
N LEU A 766 -9.41 0.54 17.16
CA LEU A 766 -8.49 0.81 16.05
C LEU A 766 -8.98 0.15 14.74
N GLY A 767 -9.45 -1.10 14.81
CA GLY A 767 -10.06 -1.79 13.67
C GLY A 767 -11.38 -1.19 13.18
N MET A 768 -12.06 -0.40 14.01
CA MET A 768 -13.32 0.28 13.67
C MET A 768 -13.13 1.70 13.12
N VAL A 769 -11.92 2.28 13.15
CA VAL A 769 -11.64 3.65 12.67
C VAL A 769 -12.11 3.84 11.23
N ARG A 770 -11.60 3.04 10.29
CA ARG A 770 -11.98 3.13 8.87
C ARG A 770 -13.48 2.87 8.65
N PRO A 771 -14.09 1.79 9.17
CA PRO A 771 -15.54 1.56 9.04
C PRO A 771 -16.41 2.73 9.52
N ILE A 772 -16.08 3.36 10.66
CA ILE A 772 -16.86 4.49 11.20
C ILE A 772 -16.74 5.70 10.28
N LEU A 773 -15.52 6.05 9.89
CA LEU A 773 -15.26 7.23 9.05
C LEU A 773 -15.89 7.09 7.66
N GLU A 774 -15.82 5.91 7.04
CA GLU A 774 -16.49 5.65 5.76
C GLU A 774 -18.02 5.63 5.88
N THR A 775 -18.55 5.19 7.03
CA THR A 775 -19.99 5.30 7.33
C THR A 775 -20.43 6.76 7.42
N ILE A 776 -19.65 7.61 8.10
CA ILE A 776 -19.89 9.06 8.18
C ILE A 776 -19.86 9.67 6.77
N ARG A 777 -18.78 9.42 6.01
CA ARG A 777 -18.60 9.94 4.64
C ARG A 777 -19.75 9.57 3.71
N ASN A 778 -20.16 8.31 3.69
CA ASN A 778 -21.27 7.87 2.83
C ASN A 778 -22.64 8.37 3.32
N SER A 779 -22.83 8.54 4.64
CA SER A 779 -24.04 9.17 5.19
C SER A 779 -24.18 10.64 4.75
N LEU A 780 -23.08 11.40 4.75
CA LEU A 780 -23.06 12.77 4.22
C LEU A 780 -23.37 12.82 2.72
N ARG A 781 -22.78 11.92 1.92
CA ARG A 781 -23.12 11.80 0.49
C ARG A 781 -24.63 11.61 0.27
N ASN A 782 -25.25 10.74 1.07
CA ASN A 782 -26.69 10.48 1.00
C ASN A 782 -27.52 11.72 1.41
N LEU A 783 -27.12 12.48 2.44
CA LEU A 783 -27.78 13.75 2.79
C LEU A 783 -27.72 14.77 1.63
N ILE A 784 -26.56 14.87 0.98
CA ILE A 784 -26.35 15.76 -0.16
C ILE A 784 -27.28 15.37 -1.32
N LEU A 785 -27.38 14.09 -1.67
CA LEU A 785 -28.28 13.61 -2.74
C LEU A 785 -29.74 13.94 -2.43
N CYS A 786 -30.15 13.80 -1.17
CA CYS A 786 -31.50 14.12 -0.73
C CYS A 786 -31.82 15.61 -0.79
N SER A 787 -30.83 16.49 -0.95
CA SER A 787 -31.02 17.95 -1.07
C SER A 787 -31.30 18.47 -2.47
N LYS A 788 -31.27 17.62 -3.50
CA LYS A 788 -31.50 18.04 -4.89
C LYS A 788 -32.91 17.74 -5.43
N ASP A 789 -33.86 17.26 -4.62
CA ASP A 789 -35.30 17.04 -4.92
C ASP A 789 -35.67 16.22 -6.19
N SER A 790 -34.70 15.73 -6.97
CA SER A 790 -34.95 15.21 -8.33
C SER A 790 -34.39 13.80 -8.59
N VAL A 791 -33.75 13.15 -7.61
CA VAL A 791 -33.20 11.80 -7.78
C VAL A 791 -33.50 10.92 -6.57
N ASN A 792 -34.40 9.93 -6.73
CA ASN A 792 -34.61 8.84 -5.78
C ASN A 792 -33.45 7.84 -5.89
N ALA A 793 -32.23 8.25 -5.56
CA ALA A 793 -31.06 7.37 -5.53
C ALA A 793 -30.25 7.56 -4.25
N ARG A 794 -29.83 6.44 -3.66
CA ARG A 794 -28.90 6.39 -2.52
C ARG A 794 -27.63 5.67 -2.91
N LEU A 795 -26.53 6.03 -2.26
CA LEU A 795 -25.27 5.31 -2.30
C LEU A 795 -25.21 4.34 -1.12
N GLU A 796 -24.98 3.07 -1.44
CA GLU A 796 -24.70 2.01 -0.47
C GLU A 796 -23.23 1.61 -0.55
N LEU A 797 -22.68 1.26 0.61
CA LEU A 797 -21.35 0.65 0.69
C LEU A 797 -21.44 -0.81 0.25
N ASP A 798 -20.46 -1.28 -0.50
CA ASP A 798 -20.36 -2.65 -0.99
C ASP A 798 -18.95 -3.18 -0.73
N PRO A 799 -18.62 -3.54 0.53
CA PRO A 799 -17.29 -4.02 0.86
C PRO A 799 -17.01 -5.36 0.14
N LYS A 800 -15.89 -5.43 -0.57
CA LYS A 800 -15.40 -6.62 -1.28
C LYS A 800 -14.20 -7.19 -0.56
N VAL A 801 -14.34 -8.44 -0.11
CA VAL A 801 -13.31 -9.15 0.65
C VAL A 801 -12.05 -9.33 -0.19
N ILE A 802 -10.89 -9.03 0.41
CA ILE A 802 -9.57 -9.29 -0.19
C ILE A 802 -9.07 -10.64 0.34
N SER A 803 -8.54 -11.48 -0.55
CA SER A 803 -8.07 -12.84 -0.22
C SER A 803 -6.55 -12.99 -0.14
N HIS A 804 -5.81 -11.89 -0.18
CA HIS A 804 -4.34 -11.85 -0.10
C HIS A 804 -3.89 -10.67 0.77
N PRO A 805 -2.69 -10.70 1.38
CA PRO A 805 -2.23 -9.65 2.28
C PRO A 805 -2.15 -8.31 1.57
N SER A 806 -2.96 -7.34 2.01
CA SER A 806 -3.06 -6.03 1.39
C SER A 806 -3.05 -4.93 2.43
N THR A 807 -2.49 -3.79 2.05
CA THR A 807 -2.47 -2.56 2.84
C THR A 807 -3.01 -1.40 2.02
N ASN A 808 -3.48 -0.35 2.69
CA ASN A 808 -3.81 0.92 2.07
C ASN A 808 -2.70 1.91 2.40
N CYS A 809 -2.11 2.52 1.38
CA CYS A 809 -1.13 3.57 1.56
C CYS A 809 -1.83 4.90 1.87
N MET A 810 -1.39 5.59 2.92
CA MET A 810 -1.92 6.90 3.29
C MET A 810 -1.45 8.03 2.37
N LEU A 811 -0.38 7.80 1.59
CA LEU A 811 0.26 8.81 0.75
C LEU A 811 -0.01 8.61 -0.75
N CYS A 812 -0.41 7.42 -1.18
CA CYS A 812 -0.68 7.16 -2.59
C CYS A 812 -2.00 7.76 -3.01
N VAL A 813 -1.98 8.37 -4.20
CA VAL A 813 -3.16 9.00 -4.77
C VAL A 813 -4.12 7.90 -5.25
N PRO A 814 -5.32 7.77 -4.67
CA PRO A 814 -6.31 6.82 -5.16
C PRO A 814 -6.79 7.26 -6.54
N TYR A 815 -7.04 6.30 -7.45
CA TYR A 815 -7.73 6.63 -8.70
C TYR A 815 -9.21 6.91 -8.41
N ALA A 816 -9.84 7.74 -9.24
CA ALA A 816 -11.23 8.13 -9.06
C ALA A 816 -12.15 7.38 -10.02
N CYS A 817 -13.33 7.00 -9.55
CA CYS A 817 -14.41 6.53 -10.41
C CYS A 817 -15.68 7.32 -10.13
N LEU A 818 -16.50 7.54 -11.16
CA LEU A 818 -17.78 8.21 -10.99
C LEU A 818 -18.82 7.18 -10.53
N VAL A 819 -19.36 7.35 -9.31
CA VAL A 819 -20.43 6.53 -8.76
C VAL A 819 -21.66 7.39 -8.49
N GLY A 820 -22.71 7.15 -9.29
CA GLY A 820 -23.88 8.03 -9.28
C GLY A 820 -23.50 9.42 -9.76
N GLN A 821 -23.50 10.41 -8.87
CA GLN A 821 -23.09 11.79 -9.15
C GLN A 821 -21.83 12.23 -8.38
N PHE A 822 -21.19 11.30 -7.65
CA PHE A 822 -19.96 11.57 -6.91
C PHE A 822 -18.76 10.95 -7.60
N TRP A 823 -17.66 11.69 -7.66
CA TRP A 823 -16.35 11.04 -7.80
C TRP A 823 -16.03 10.34 -6.49
N VAL A 824 -15.62 9.09 -6.56
CA VAL A 824 -15.27 8.28 -5.39
C VAL A 824 -13.85 7.77 -5.57
N ALA A 825 -13.01 8.08 -4.59
CA ALA A 825 -11.65 7.56 -4.48
C ALA A 825 -11.70 6.04 -4.29
N LYS A 826 -10.92 5.33 -5.09
CA LYS A 826 -10.70 3.89 -4.98
C LYS A 826 -9.31 3.65 -4.43
N ALA A 827 -9.28 3.11 -3.20
CA ALA A 827 -8.06 2.62 -2.60
C ALA A 827 -7.41 1.57 -3.52
N ILE A 828 -6.12 1.73 -3.77
CA ILE A 828 -5.32 0.72 -4.46
C ILE A 828 -4.72 -0.15 -3.36
N PRO A 829 -5.16 -1.41 -3.19
CA PRO A 829 -4.53 -2.30 -2.23
C PRO A 829 -3.08 -2.52 -2.63
N HIS A 830 -2.17 -2.25 -1.71
CA HIS A 830 -0.76 -2.52 -1.87
C HIS A 830 -0.42 -3.84 -1.22
N GLU A 831 0.39 -4.66 -1.89
CA GLU A 831 1.00 -5.82 -1.24
C GLU A 831 2.36 -5.37 -0.68
N ILE A 832 2.59 -5.64 0.61
CA ILE A 832 3.91 -5.47 1.23
C ILE A 832 4.63 -6.81 1.18
N GLN A 833 5.80 -6.82 0.53
CA GLN A 833 6.72 -7.96 0.47
C GLN A 833 8.07 -7.53 1.05
N ASN A 834 8.67 -8.32 1.95
CA ASN A 834 9.98 -8.03 2.57
C ASN A 834 10.11 -6.63 3.18
N ASN A 835 9.08 -6.16 3.90
CA ASN A 835 9.03 -4.79 4.45
C ASN A 835 9.15 -3.67 3.40
N HIS A 836 8.98 -3.99 2.12
CA HIS A 836 8.96 -3.03 1.03
C HIS A 836 7.59 -3.06 0.38
N CYS A 837 7.02 -1.88 0.21
CA CYS A 837 5.79 -1.71 -0.51
C CYS A 837 6.07 -1.46 -2.00
N ILE A 838 5.10 -1.78 -2.86
CA ILE A 838 5.09 -1.35 -4.27
C ILE A 838 4.97 0.17 -4.44
N CYS A 839 4.96 0.96 -3.37
CA CYS A 839 5.17 2.39 -3.44
C CYS A 839 6.38 2.75 -2.56
N GLU A 840 7.06 3.85 -2.89
CA GLU A 840 8.23 4.36 -2.15
C GLU A 840 7.88 4.89 -0.74
N CYS A 841 6.67 4.61 -0.25
CA CYS A 841 6.26 5.01 1.09
C CYS A 841 6.72 3.96 2.09
N SER A 842 7.22 4.44 3.22
CA SER A 842 7.67 3.57 4.31
C SER A 842 6.51 2.69 4.84
N PRO A 843 6.76 1.47 5.36
CA PRO A 843 5.71 0.58 5.86
C PRO A 843 4.79 1.19 6.93
N ASP A 844 5.26 2.13 7.74
CA ASP A 844 4.46 2.91 8.71
C ASP A 844 3.39 3.80 8.04
N GLN A 845 3.54 4.08 6.75
CA GLN A 845 2.56 4.83 5.94
C GLN A 845 1.46 3.93 5.38
N HIS A 846 1.41 2.66 5.78
CA HIS A 846 0.48 1.66 5.28
C HIS A 846 -0.35 1.05 6.41
N THR A 847 -1.66 1.00 6.20
CA THR A 847 -2.57 0.32 7.13
C THR A 847 -3.05 -0.98 6.51
N PRO A 848 -2.96 -2.14 7.19
CA PRO A 848 -3.55 -3.38 6.71
C PRO A 848 -5.04 -3.24 6.37
N ILE A 849 -5.46 -3.86 5.26
CA ILE A 849 -6.86 -3.88 4.83
C ILE A 849 -7.29 -5.30 4.46
N HIS A 850 -8.51 -5.65 4.88
CA HIS A 850 -9.11 -6.97 4.61
C HIS A 850 -10.23 -6.91 3.56
N TYR A 851 -10.59 -5.70 3.11
CA TYR A 851 -11.61 -5.46 2.10
C TYR A 851 -11.32 -4.19 1.30
N MET A 852 -11.75 -4.19 0.04
CA MET A 852 -11.90 -2.99 -0.79
C MET A 852 -13.31 -2.43 -0.62
N LEU A 853 -13.44 -1.12 -0.50
CA LEU A 853 -14.75 -0.49 -0.31
C LEU A 853 -15.35 -0.06 -1.66
N ASN A 854 -16.28 -0.86 -2.19
CA ASN A 854 -17.06 -0.47 -3.36
C ASN A 854 -18.34 0.29 -2.97
N HIS A 855 -18.98 0.88 -3.97
CA HIS A 855 -20.18 1.69 -3.80
C HIS A 855 -21.20 1.27 -4.85
N LYS A 856 -22.47 1.15 -4.46
CA LYS A 856 -23.59 0.81 -5.33
C LYS A 856 -24.60 1.95 -5.34
N VAL A 857 -25.17 2.23 -6.51
CA VAL A 857 -26.27 3.19 -6.67
C VAL A 857 -27.58 2.42 -6.63
N VAL A 858 -28.42 2.69 -5.63
CA VAL A 858 -29.75 2.09 -5.51
C VAL A 858 -30.81 3.11 -5.93
N LYS A 859 -31.52 2.83 -7.02
CA LYS A 859 -32.61 3.66 -7.56
C LYS A 859 -33.95 3.27 -6.94
N ASN A 860 -34.90 4.21 -6.84
CA ASN A 860 -36.23 4.02 -6.26
C ASN A 860 -36.23 3.65 -4.76
N SER A 861 -35.25 4.16 -4.00
CA SER A 861 -35.24 4.00 -2.55
C SER A 861 -36.34 4.84 -1.89
N SER A 862 -36.82 4.44 -0.71
CA SER A 862 -37.61 5.30 0.17
C SER A 862 -36.86 6.62 0.42
N LYS A 863 -37.60 7.73 0.60
CA LYS A 863 -36.99 9.02 0.95
C LYS A 863 -36.12 8.82 2.19
N THR A 864 -34.85 9.17 2.09
CA THR A 864 -33.93 9.16 3.24
C THR A 864 -34.45 10.12 4.29
N ASP A 865 -34.66 9.61 5.50
CA ASP A 865 -35.01 10.45 6.64
C ASP A 865 -33.78 11.26 7.08
N ARG A 866 -33.81 12.56 6.79
CA ARG A 866 -32.72 13.49 7.13
C ARG A 866 -32.45 13.56 8.62
N ASP A 867 -33.50 13.53 9.44
CA ASP A 867 -33.35 13.70 10.89
C ASP A 867 -32.68 12.46 11.49
N SER A 868 -33.08 11.27 11.03
CA SER A 868 -32.41 10.02 11.39
C SER A 868 -30.93 9.98 11.00
N VAL A 869 -30.57 10.44 9.79
CA VAL A 869 -29.16 10.46 9.34
C VAL A 869 -28.34 11.51 10.07
N ASN A 870 -28.88 12.72 10.31
CA ASN A 870 -28.20 13.74 11.12
C ASN A 870 -27.95 13.25 12.55
N HIS A 871 -28.92 12.59 13.15
CA HIS A 871 -28.78 12.01 14.48
C HIS A 871 -27.74 10.88 14.53
N LEU A 872 -27.67 10.04 13.48
CA LEU A 872 -26.62 9.05 13.31
C LEU A 872 -25.23 9.70 13.25
N LEU A 873 -25.05 10.75 12.44
CA LEU A 873 -23.78 11.46 12.30
C LEU A 873 -23.29 12.03 13.64
N VAL A 874 -24.18 12.69 14.40
CA VAL A 874 -23.85 13.21 15.74
C VAL A 874 -23.45 12.08 16.69
N ARG A 875 -24.17 10.95 16.67
CA ARG A 875 -23.84 9.79 17.51
C ARG A 875 -22.48 9.19 17.17
N LEU A 876 -22.18 9.00 15.87
CA LEU A 876 -20.89 8.47 15.43
C LEU A 876 -19.76 9.44 15.76
N CYS A 877 -19.93 10.74 15.54
CA CYS A 877 -18.94 11.75 15.88
C CYS A 877 -18.61 11.77 17.38
N ARG A 878 -19.62 11.67 18.24
CA ARG A 878 -19.43 11.53 19.70
C ARG A 878 -18.74 10.22 20.08
N ALA A 879 -19.08 9.12 19.41
CA ALA A 879 -18.43 7.85 19.64
C ALA A 879 -16.93 7.92 19.29
N CYS A 880 -16.57 8.53 18.16
CA CYS A 880 -15.17 8.78 17.79
C CYS A 880 -14.41 9.53 18.88
N ALA A 881 -14.97 10.64 19.39
CA ALA A 881 -14.33 11.43 20.44
C ALA A 881 -14.16 10.64 21.75
N GLN A 882 -15.16 9.84 22.14
CA GLN A 882 -15.09 8.97 23.31
C GLN A 882 -14.05 7.86 23.15
N PHE A 883 -13.98 7.24 21.97
CA PHE A 883 -12.97 6.25 21.65
C PHE A 883 -11.56 6.85 21.64
N SER A 884 -11.36 8.01 21.02
CA SER A 884 -10.07 8.71 21.04
C SER A 884 -9.63 9.06 22.47
N HIS A 885 -10.53 9.61 23.28
CA HIS A 885 -10.25 9.91 24.69
C HIS A 885 -9.86 8.64 25.46
N PHE A 886 -10.57 7.53 25.26
CA PHE A 886 -10.23 6.24 25.87
C PHE A 886 -8.85 5.74 25.44
N LEU A 887 -8.51 5.79 24.14
CA LEU A 887 -7.21 5.36 23.64
C LEU A 887 -6.07 6.17 24.29
N ARG A 888 -6.15 7.51 24.30
CA ARG A 888 -5.11 8.39 24.87
C ARG A 888 -4.83 8.16 26.36
N HIS A 889 -5.83 7.74 27.14
CA HIS A 889 -5.71 7.52 28.58
C HIS A 889 -5.38 6.06 28.95
N SER A 890 -5.27 5.17 27.97
CA SER A 890 -5.02 3.74 28.19
C SER A 890 -3.70 3.25 27.55
N THR A 891 -2.98 4.11 26.84
CA THR A 891 -1.70 3.80 26.18
C THR A 891 -0.59 4.75 26.64
N ASP A 892 0.66 4.28 26.70
CA ASP A 892 1.86 5.15 26.74
C ASP A 892 2.12 5.87 25.38
N LEU A 893 1.29 5.60 24.36
CA LEU A 893 1.29 6.28 23.06
C LEU A 893 0.75 7.70 23.20
N SER A 894 1.66 8.64 23.38
CA SER A 894 1.38 10.03 23.76
C SER A 894 1.26 11.03 22.59
N SER A 895 0.91 10.63 21.36
CA SER A 895 0.98 11.63 20.25
C SER A 895 -0.06 11.62 19.13
N HIS A 896 -0.85 10.57 18.88
CA HIS A 896 -1.70 10.55 17.66
C HIS A 896 -3.14 10.08 17.90
N ASP A 897 -4.10 10.91 17.45
CA ASP A 897 -5.53 10.62 17.46
C ASP A 897 -5.94 9.97 16.12
N PRO A 898 -6.26 8.67 16.09
CA PRO A 898 -6.51 7.95 14.84
C PRO A 898 -7.80 8.40 14.13
N PHE A 899 -8.81 8.88 14.87
CA PHE A 899 -10.05 9.37 14.28
C PHE A 899 -9.86 10.75 13.65
N PHE A 900 -9.09 11.63 14.31
CA PHE A 900 -8.74 12.92 13.75
C PHE A 900 -7.88 12.77 12.50
N VAL A 901 -6.82 11.96 12.55
CA VAL A 901 -5.94 11.67 11.40
C VAL A 901 -6.75 11.09 10.24
N GLY A 902 -7.61 10.10 10.50
CA GLY A 902 -8.46 9.51 9.47
C GLY A 902 -9.42 10.53 8.86
N LEU A 903 -10.01 11.44 9.65
CA LEU A 903 -10.91 12.48 9.14
C LEU A 903 -10.18 13.50 8.25
N ILE A 904 -8.95 13.91 8.63
CA ILE A 904 -8.07 14.74 7.80
C ILE A 904 -7.76 14.05 6.48
N GLN A 905 -7.45 12.75 6.53
CA GLN A 905 -7.24 11.95 5.32
C GLN A 905 -8.48 11.96 4.43
N LEU A 906 -9.68 11.79 5.01
CA LEU A 906 -10.89 11.79 4.22
C LEU A 906 -11.13 13.13 3.49
N ILE A 907 -10.87 14.24 4.18
CA ILE A 907 -10.98 15.60 3.63
C ILE A 907 -9.94 15.80 2.53
N THR A 908 -8.72 15.31 2.73
CA THR A 908 -7.61 15.43 1.77
C THR A 908 -7.92 14.67 0.48
N GLU A 909 -8.41 13.43 0.60
CA GLU A 909 -8.85 12.61 -0.53
C GLU A 909 -9.98 13.30 -1.32
N GLU A 910 -11.03 13.77 -0.65
CA GLU A 910 -12.15 14.44 -1.33
C GLU A 910 -11.74 15.78 -1.95
N THR A 911 -10.84 16.52 -1.29
CA THR A 911 -10.26 17.75 -1.85
C THR A 911 -9.43 17.45 -3.10
N HIS A 912 -8.67 16.35 -3.09
CA HIS A 912 -7.94 15.88 -4.27
C HIS A 912 -8.91 15.53 -5.41
N LEU A 913 -10.02 14.84 -5.13
CA LEU A 913 -11.03 14.53 -6.14
C LEU A 913 -11.62 15.81 -6.75
N CYS A 914 -11.96 16.79 -5.92
CA CYS A 914 -12.43 18.09 -6.39
C CYS A 914 -11.42 18.79 -7.29
N ASN A 915 -10.13 18.73 -6.96
CA ASN A 915 -9.10 19.42 -7.73
C ASN A 915 -8.81 18.78 -9.08
N ASN A 916 -9.05 17.47 -9.23
CA ASN A 916 -8.56 16.70 -10.38
C ASN A 916 -9.66 16.15 -11.30
N TYR A 917 -10.94 16.09 -10.87
CA TYR A 917 -12.01 15.45 -11.63
C TYR A 917 -13.27 16.34 -11.71
N LYS A 918 -13.93 16.38 -12.89
CA LYS A 918 -15.18 17.15 -13.13
C LYS A 918 -16.34 16.25 -13.55
N PRO A 919 -17.61 16.58 -13.22
CA PRO A 919 -18.05 17.68 -12.36
C PRO A 919 -17.92 17.35 -10.86
N ASN A 920 -17.61 18.34 -10.02
CA ASN A 920 -17.23 18.15 -8.62
C ASN A 920 -18.12 18.89 -7.59
N ASP A 921 -19.24 19.50 -8.00
CA ASP A 921 -20.07 20.31 -7.09
C ASP A 921 -20.53 19.54 -5.85
N LEU A 922 -20.89 18.27 -6.03
CA LEU A 922 -21.30 17.40 -4.92
C LEU A 922 -20.13 17.03 -4.01
N ASN A 923 -18.97 16.70 -4.58
CA ASN A 923 -17.75 16.46 -3.81
C ASN A 923 -17.31 17.72 -3.06
N THR A 924 -17.45 18.91 -3.65
CA THR A 924 -17.15 20.20 -3.00
C THR A 924 -18.04 20.41 -1.78
N LYS A 925 -19.34 20.11 -1.92
CA LYS A 925 -20.27 20.14 -0.78
C LYS A 925 -19.90 19.10 0.28
N LEU A 926 -19.51 17.90 -0.13
CA LEU A 926 -19.04 16.84 0.78
C LEU A 926 -17.78 17.26 1.56
N VAL A 927 -16.82 17.93 0.93
CA VAL A 927 -15.64 18.50 1.62
C VAL A 927 -16.05 19.51 2.69
N ALA A 928 -17.01 20.39 2.38
CA ALA A 928 -17.53 21.35 3.35
C ALA A 928 -18.23 20.66 4.53
N ASP A 929 -19.06 19.65 4.25
CA ASP A 929 -19.77 18.88 5.27
C ASP A 929 -18.80 18.05 6.14
N LEU A 930 -17.74 17.48 5.56
CA LEU A 930 -16.68 16.78 6.29
C LEU A 930 -15.88 17.73 7.20
N ARG A 931 -15.57 18.95 6.75
CA ARG A 931 -14.94 19.98 7.59
C ARG A 931 -15.87 20.42 8.74
N MET A 932 -17.18 20.39 8.54
CA MET A 932 -18.14 20.63 9.62
C MET A 932 -18.12 19.48 10.64
N GLN A 933 -18.07 18.22 10.17
CA GLN A 933 -17.90 17.07 11.07
C GLN A 933 -16.59 17.14 11.86
N GLN A 934 -15.50 17.63 11.25
CA GLN A 934 -14.23 17.85 11.96
C GLN A 934 -14.38 18.84 13.12
N LYS A 935 -15.06 19.97 12.90
CA LYS A 935 -15.31 20.95 13.96
C LYS A 935 -16.17 20.39 15.10
N GLU A 936 -17.20 19.60 14.76
CA GLU A 936 -18.02 18.94 15.78
C GLU A 936 -17.24 17.86 16.55
N TYR A 937 -16.34 17.15 15.87
CA TYR A 937 -15.41 16.22 16.51
C TYR A 937 -14.51 16.94 17.51
N ASP A 938 -13.84 18.02 17.10
CA ASP A 938 -12.95 18.81 17.95
C ASP A 938 -13.69 19.34 19.18
N LYS A 939 -14.90 19.88 18.99
CA LYS A 939 -15.76 20.35 20.08
C LYS A 939 -16.07 19.23 21.08
N HIS A 940 -16.41 18.04 20.60
CA HIS A 940 -16.69 16.90 21.49
C HIS A 940 -15.42 16.36 22.16
N SER A 941 -14.27 16.38 21.48
CA SER A 941 -12.98 16.04 22.07
C SER A 941 -12.64 16.97 23.23
N ASP A 942 -12.75 18.29 23.03
CA ASP A 942 -12.55 19.31 24.05
C ASP A 942 -13.51 19.13 25.24
N GLU A 943 -14.79 18.83 24.98
CA GLU A 943 -15.78 18.57 26.03
C GLU A 943 -15.40 17.36 26.89
N MET A 944 -14.82 16.31 26.30
CA MET A 944 -14.36 15.13 27.05
C MET A 944 -13.14 15.47 27.91
N GLU A 945 -12.17 16.22 27.37
CA GLU A 945 -10.99 16.66 28.11
C GLU A 945 -11.37 17.54 29.32
N ARG A 946 -12.29 18.49 29.15
CA ARG A 946 -12.76 19.35 30.25
C ARG A 946 -13.53 18.61 31.34
N LYS A 947 -14.29 17.57 30.98
CA LYS A 947 -15.10 16.80 31.94
C LYS A 947 -14.27 15.82 32.78
N GLY A 948 -13.06 15.46 32.33
CA GLY A 948 -12.10 14.64 33.08
C GLY A 948 -12.63 13.27 33.55
N THR A 949 -13.77 12.81 33.04
CA THR A 949 -14.47 11.61 33.51
C THR A 949 -14.17 10.47 32.55
N GLN A 950 -13.24 9.59 32.97
CA GLN A 950 -12.93 8.39 32.22
C GLN A 950 -14.10 7.41 32.29
N LYS A 951 -14.64 7.02 31.14
CA LYS A 951 -15.66 5.97 31.05
C LYS A 951 -15.09 4.64 31.56
N SER A 952 -15.93 3.83 32.22
CA SER A 952 -15.52 2.48 32.61
C SER A 952 -15.31 1.61 31.37
N LEU A 953 -14.52 0.54 31.50
CA LEU A 953 -14.31 -0.41 30.40
C LEU A 953 -15.63 -1.00 29.90
N ALA A 954 -16.59 -1.25 30.80
CA ALA A 954 -17.94 -1.71 30.44
C ALA A 954 -18.68 -0.70 29.56
N ASP A 955 -18.65 0.59 29.91
CA ASP A 955 -19.28 1.66 29.12
C ASP A 955 -18.66 1.78 27.71
N ILE A 956 -17.37 1.46 27.58
CA ILE A 956 -16.68 1.44 26.28
C ILE A 956 -17.14 0.26 25.43
N TYR A 957 -17.30 -0.94 26.03
CA TYR A 957 -17.86 -2.09 25.30
C TYR A 957 -19.31 -1.88 24.88
N ASP A 958 -20.13 -1.26 25.72
CA ASP A 958 -21.51 -0.90 25.35
C ASP A 958 -21.53 0.06 24.16
N LEU A 959 -20.60 1.02 24.12
CA LEU A 959 -20.44 1.93 23.00
C LEU A 959 -19.95 1.20 21.73
N ILE A 960 -18.96 0.31 21.84
CA ILE A 960 -18.49 -0.55 20.74
C ILE A 960 -19.68 -1.33 20.16
N ASN A 961 -20.44 -2.02 21.00
CA ASN A 961 -21.59 -2.82 20.58
C ASN A 961 -22.66 -1.97 19.88
N THR A 962 -23.00 -0.81 20.46
CA THR A 962 -23.94 0.15 19.86
C THR A 962 -23.50 0.58 18.46
N VAL A 963 -22.21 0.90 18.27
CA VAL A 963 -21.69 1.34 16.97
C VAL A 963 -21.66 0.20 15.95
N ARG A 964 -21.37 -1.04 16.39
CA ARG A 964 -21.36 -2.24 15.52
C ARG A 964 -22.74 -2.61 14.98
N GLU A 965 -23.81 -2.20 15.66
CA GLU A 965 -25.17 -2.51 15.24
C GLU A 965 -25.64 -1.72 14.02
N TYR A 966 -25.03 -0.56 13.71
CA TYR A 966 -25.41 0.24 12.55
C TYR A 966 -25.24 -0.58 11.24
N PRO A 967 -26.24 -0.59 10.33
CA PRO A 967 -26.21 -1.49 9.16
C PRO A 967 -24.95 -1.37 8.29
N MET A 968 -24.56 -0.13 7.95
CA MET A 968 -23.36 0.15 7.14
C MET A 968 -22.04 -0.22 7.83
N MET A 969 -22.01 -0.15 9.16
CA MET A 969 -20.88 -0.64 9.96
C MET A 969 -20.82 -2.16 9.90
N ARG A 970 -21.96 -2.82 10.12
CA ARG A 970 -22.07 -4.28 10.17
C ARG A 970 -21.57 -4.93 8.90
N GLU A 971 -21.95 -4.42 7.73
CA GLU A 971 -21.51 -4.96 6.43
C GLU A 971 -19.99 -4.90 6.26
N GLN A 972 -19.37 -3.78 6.64
CA GLN A 972 -17.91 -3.63 6.59
C GLN A 972 -17.21 -4.57 7.58
N LEU A 973 -17.72 -4.71 8.80
CA LEU A 973 -17.18 -5.61 9.81
C LEU A 973 -17.30 -7.09 9.39
N VAL A 974 -18.39 -7.47 8.73
CA VAL A 974 -18.55 -8.82 8.15
C VAL A 974 -17.46 -9.07 7.10
N ALA A 975 -17.21 -8.11 6.22
CA ALA A 975 -16.16 -8.24 5.20
C ALA A 975 -14.75 -8.29 5.82
N ILE A 976 -14.48 -7.53 6.88
CA ILE A 976 -13.23 -7.62 7.64
C ILE A 976 -13.04 -9.04 8.19
N ASN A 977 -14.04 -9.55 8.91
CA ASN A 977 -13.98 -10.89 9.50
C ASN A 977 -13.84 -11.98 8.43
N GLU A 978 -14.54 -11.87 7.30
CA GLU A 978 -14.40 -12.82 6.19
C GLU A 978 -13.01 -12.77 5.55
N GLY A 979 -12.47 -11.57 5.34
CA GLY A 979 -11.12 -11.37 4.80
C GLY A 979 -10.04 -11.94 5.71
N GLN A 980 -10.14 -11.68 7.01
CA GLN A 980 -9.24 -12.27 8.00
C GLN A 980 -9.31 -13.80 8.02
N ARG A 981 -10.51 -14.39 7.96
CA ARG A 981 -10.67 -15.86 7.85
C ARG A 981 -10.07 -16.42 6.57
N LYS A 982 -10.19 -15.73 5.43
CA LYS A 982 -9.57 -16.16 4.16
C LYS A 982 -8.04 -16.10 4.24
N LEU A 983 -7.48 -15.05 4.83
CA LEU A 983 -6.04 -14.94 5.08
C LEU A 983 -5.55 -16.03 6.03
N MET A 984 -6.28 -16.29 7.12
CA MET A 984 -5.98 -17.39 8.04
C MET A 984 -5.90 -18.74 7.32
N LYS A 985 -6.83 -19.03 6.40
CA LYS A 985 -6.80 -20.25 5.58
C LYS A 985 -5.61 -20.29 4.60
N LEU A 986 -5.21 -19.14 4.06
CA LEU A 986 -4.03 -19.04 3.18
C LEU A 986 -2.75 -19.39 3.95
N TYR A 987 -2.69 -19.03 5.23
CA TYR A 987 -1.59 -19.34 6.15
C TYR A 987 -1.79 -20.66 6.91
N GLU A 988 -2.70 -21.53 6.46
CA GLU A 988 -2.88 -22.86 7.03
C GLU A 988 -2.17 -23.91 6.18
N CYS A 989 -1.22 -24.63 6.77
CA CYS A 989 -0.52 -25.73 6.14
C CYS A 989 -1.12 -27.07 6.61
N GLU A 990 -1.74 -27.82 5.70
CA GLU A 990 -2.19 -29.18 5.98
C GLU A 990 -1.03 -30.17 5.81
N VAL A 991 -0.65 -30.82 6.90
CA VAL A 991 0.45 -31.78 6.93
C VAL A 991 -0.05 -33.14 6.45
N SER A 992 0.37 -33.57 5.26
CA SER A 992 0.06 -34.89 4.73
C SER A 992 0.89 -35.97 5.42
N ARG A 993 0.27 -37.13 5.74
CA ARG A 993 1.00 -38.32 6.26
C ARG A 993 1.97 -38.94 5.25
N THR A 994 1.89 -38.56 3.97
CA THR A 994 2.81 -39.00 2.92
C THR A 994 3.98 -38.02 2.77
N PRO A 995 5.26 -38.47 2.86
CA PRO A 995 6.42 -37.61 2.62
C PRO A 995 6.38 -37.04 1.19
N ARG A 996 6.47 -35.71 1.04
CA ARG A 996 6.74 -35.11 -0.28
C ARG A 996 8.19 -35.42 -0.65
N LYS A 997 8.41 -36.18 -1.73
CA LYS A 997 9.74 -36.31 -2.33
C LYS A 997 10.18 -34.94 -2.83
N TYR A 998 11.17 -34.32 -2.19
CA TYR A 998 11.88 -33.18 -2.79
C TYR A 998 12.61 -33.70 -4.02
N VAL A 999 12.32 -33.12 -5.18
CA VAL A 999 13.07 -33.39 -6.42
C VAL A 999 14.31 -32.53 -6.37
N ASP A 1000 15.46 -33.18 -6.26
CA ASP A 1000 16.77 -32.57 -6.33
C ASP A 1000 16.94 -31.91 -7.71
N ILE A 1001 16.87 -30.58 -7.80
CA ILE A 1001 17.30 -29.83 -8.99
C ILE A 1001 18.79 -29.54 -8.82
N SER A 1002 19.59 -30.60 -8.86
CA SER A 1002 21.03 -30.53 -9.06
C SER A 1002 21.39 -31.43 -10.23
N GLY A 1003 20.91 -31.05 -11.42
CA GLY A 1003 21.29 -31.65 -12.69
C GLY A 1003 22.53 -30.96 -13.27
N ASP A 1004 23.64 -31.67 -13.20
CA ASP A 1004 24.82 -31.67 -14.08
C ASP A 1004 25.12 -30.39 -14.90
N SER A 1005 26.25 -29.76 -14.56
CA SER A 1005 27.11 -29.12 -15.55
C SER A 1005 28.47 -29.80 -15.56
N SER A 1006 28.62 -30.76 -16.47
CA SER A 1006 29.88 -31.01 -17.18
C SER A 1006 30.28 -29.79 -17.99
#